data_AF-A0A9X5E7C5-F1
#
_entry.id   AF-A0A9X5E7C5-F1
#
_cell.length_a   1.000
_cell.length_b   1.000
_cell.length_c   1.000
_cell.angle_alpha   90.00
_cell.angle_beta   90.00
_cell.angle_gamma   90.00
#
_symmetry.space_group_name_H-M   'P 1'
#
loop_
_entity.id
_entity.type
_entity.pdbx_description
1 polymer ?
#
loop_
_entity_poly.entity_id
_entity_poly.type
_entity_poly.pdbx_seq_one_letter_code
_entity_poly.pdbx_strand_id
1 'polypeptide(L)'
;MEEAVKILVVDDDEVDRMAVRRALVTAGVKMDLSEANGCAEAIAQLQQQQFDCVFLDYRLPDGDGLSLVQQIRSLGFTVPLVVLTGQGDEQIAVQLMKAGAYDYLSKSKLSVEGLSQTLRNAIRLHKAELAAQEANSKLRESEERYRLVLEAANDGVWDWYCTTDEVYCNDRLLEIIGVERAEFTHTPTALLDLIHPEDLPEIKTVVRNHLLHGDKCEAEFRMLHSSGEYRHCVARGKAQRDARGYPYRMSGIVSDITESRRLDAALKASESRFQRLAETNIVGVILTKLSGEIIEANQAFLQMVGYTQQDLKAGKLHWQKMTPPEYAEQNRLVVEQLRTAGSFNYYEKEYIRKDGTRVPVLLGAAVVEQSPDTAICFTVDLSDRKRSEAEIINLNQNLARRVNELETLLDVIPLGIAIAQDPKCQYIRVNSAMAKLMGLSPNANASKSAPLEERPSYKVFRQSQEIPASELPMQQAASSGQPVLDVELDLVIKEGTPPVKLLGNAAPLFDEQGQCRGSIGAFVDITERKRIEEQERFLVEASNILAASLDYQTILNNLAQLSVPQLADWCSIHILETDGSIRQVSVAHSALSQVRWLEALACHYPVSSNSTLGVSQVIHTGESVLYPEIDDNLLQSLARDRDHLQSLHQIQMKSALCVPIQARGRTLGAISFVAAESQRVYTNADLTFAEDLGRRAGLAVDNGRLYQEANEIGENLRQAIVILGEQQQQLRVLQRIGNLLNQRLTDVSELLHVIVGAVCDGIPDADFAAIATYNSATDELETSATAGIGKERLLLTEIFDPDLGVLRQVFETGETRLMRGSREQGAGSREEGQGGQGEFNSEFRIPNSEFSPAPSSLYAVPIASMNGERLGVLVVGNWQNLDAFDPEDQNLMAAVGEQAAIAIGNARLIEALEEREERLAAQNLTLAQQNRELELTRQRIEQQNLQLIEAARLKSQFLATMSHELRTPLNAVIGFAQVLLRQRSAALSATQSGMIDRILSNGKHLLALINDILDLSKIESGRLELQLELISLDRLVISTIDELRPLAEQKQLPINVDLQTENLTIVNDSNRLRQVLVNLLSNAIKFTESGCIEIKTCELSSTQFMLSVKDTGIGIATSELEHIFEEFRQVDQTTTRKHGGTGLGLAITKSLVHMMQGKISVESQLGKGSTFHVELPKTVTGDQ
;
A
#
# COMPACT_ATOMS: atom_id res chain seq x y z
N MET A 1 -22.53 -29.03 -23.15
CA MET A 1 -23.30 -27.78 -23.01
C MET A 1 -22.28 -26.66 -22.95
N GLU A 2 -22.16 -25.82 -23.99
CA GLU A 2 -21.30 -24.63 -23.89
C GLU A 2 -21.88 -23.72 -22.80
N GLU A 3 -21.14 -23.58 -21.71
CA GLU A 3 -21.42 -22.69 -20.59
C GLU A 3 -21.45 -21.25 -21.10
N ALA A 4 -22.44 -20.49 -20.63
CA ALA A 4 -22.56 -19.08 -20.98
C ALA A 4 -21.45 -18.30 -20.27
N VAL A 5 -20.77 -17.42 -21.01
CA VAL A 5 -19.69 -16.57 -20.47
C VAL A 5 -20.31 -15.51 -19.57
N LYS A 6 -19.87 -15.43 -18.32
CA LYS A 6 -20.35 -14.43 -17.36
C LYS A 6 -19.58 -13.14 -17.52
N ILE A 7 -20.27 -12.06 -17.87
CA ILE A 7 -19.65 -10.77 -18.18
C ILE A 7 -20.25 -9.69 -17.28
N LEU A 8 -19.40 -8.89 -16.65
CA LEU A 8 -19.80 -7.69 -15.93
C LEU A 8 -19.51 -6.46 -16.79
N VAL A 9 -20.48 -5.56 -16.96
CA VAL A 9 -20.30 -4.27 -17.62
C VAL A 9 -20.51 -3.15 -16.61
N VAL A 10 -19.49 -2.33 -16.38
CA VAL A 10 -19.49 -1.22 -15.44
C VAL A 10 -19.46 0.08 -16.23
N ASP A 11 -20.55 0.83 -16.28
CA ASP A 11 -20.64 2.12 -16.98
C ASP A 11 -21.84 2.87 -16.38
N ASP A 12 -21.77 4.18 -16.18
CA ASP A 12 -22.90 4.95 -15.64
C ASP A 12 -23.92 5.32 -16.72
N ASP A 13 -23.51 5.37 -17.98
CA ASP A 13 -24.40 5.65 -19.11
C ASP A 13 -25.15 4.38 -19.57
N GLU A 14 -26.48 4.41 -19.45
CA GLU A 14 -27.36 3.33 -19.90
C GLU A 14 -27.25 3.07 -21.41
N VAL A 15 -26.98 4.11 -22.20
CA VAL A 15 -26.81 4.00 -23.66
C VAL A 15 -25.55 3.20 -23.99
N ASP A 16 -24.46 3.43 -23.26
CA ASP A 16 -23.20 2.72 -23.45
C ASP A 16 -23.29 1.26 -22.99
N ARG A 17 -23.96 0.98 -21.86
CA ARG A 17 -24.27 -0.40 -21.43
C ARG A 17 -25.13 -1.13 -22.47
N MET A 18 -26.15 -0.47 -23.00
CA MET A 18 -26.96 -1.01 -24.10
C MET A 18 -26.14 -1.26 -25.37
N ALA A 19 -25.18 -0.40 -25.70
CA ALA A 19 -24.32 -0.56 -26.86
C ALA A 19 -23.40 -1.78 -26.72
N VAL A 20 -22.76 -1.96 -25.57
CA VAL A 20 -21.92 -3.14 -25.25
C VAL A 20 -22.75 -4.42 -25.28
N ARG A 21 -23.92 -4.43 -24.63
CA ARG A 21 -24.87 -5.55 -24.64
C ARG A 21 -25.28 -5.92 -26.07
N ARG A 22 -25.69 -4.94 -26.88
CA ARG A 22 -26.13 -5.17 -28.26
C ARG A 22 -25.01 -5.69 -29.14
N ALA A 23 -23.79 -5.17 -28.98
CA ALA A 23 -22.62 -5.61 -29.73
C ALA A 23 -22.28 -7.07 -29.43
N LEU A 24 -22.27 -7.48 -28.16
CA LEU A 24 -21.99 -8.87 -27.75
C LEU A 24 -23.09 -9.85 -28.18
N VAL A 25 -24.38 -9.45 -28.12
CA VAL A 25 -25.50 -10.28 -28.59
C VAL A 25 -25.43 -10.48 -30.11
N THR A 26 -25.14 -9.41 -30.85
CA THR A 26 -25.02 -9.45 -32.32
C THR A 26 -23.83 -10.30 -32.77
N ALA A 27 -22.74 -10.34 -31.98
CA ALA A 27 -21.59 -11.21 -32.20
C ALA A 27 -21.86 -12.71 -31.94
N GLY A 28 -23.06 -13.08 -31.45
CA GLY A 28 -23.43 -14.46 -31.17
C GLY A 28 -22.80 -15.05 -29.92
N VAL A 29 -22.28 -14.22 -29.00
CA VAL A 29 -21.70 -14.68 -27.74
C VAL A 29 -22.81 -15.14 -26.79
N LYS A 30 -22.78 -16.41 -26.40
CA LYS A 30 -23.70 -16.95 -25.38
C LYS A 30 -23.20 -16.51 -24.01
N MET A 31 -23.87 -15.53 -23.40
CA MET A 31 -23.40 -14.86 -22.18
C MET A 31 -24.49 -14.67 -21.14
N ASP A 32 -24.04 -14.51 -19.89
CA ASP A 32 -24.81 -14.04 -18.75
C ASP A 32 -24.25 -12.67 -18.34
N LEU A 33 -25.01 -11.60 -18.59
CA LEU A 33 -24.52 -10.22 -18.50
C LEU A 33 -25.08 -9.55 -17.24
N SER A 34 -24.19 -9.15 -16.34
CA SER A 34 -24.50 -8.28 -15.20
C SER A 34 -24.02 -6.86 -15.47
N GLU A 35 -24.75 -5.86 -14.98
CA GLU A 35 -24.44 -4.45 -15.17
C GLU A 35 -24.25 -3.77 -13.81
N ALA A 36 -23.33 -2.81 -13.75
CA ALA A 36 -23.09 -1.97 -12.59
C ALA A 36 -22.91 -0.51 -13.03
N ASN A 37 -23.41 0.43 -12.24
CA ASN A 37 -23.40 1.86 -12.59
C ASN A 37 -22.22 2.63 -12.00
N GLY A 38 -21.34 1.96 -11.25
CA GLY A 38 -20.21 2.58 -10.56
C GLY A 38 -19.28 1.56 -9.89
N CYS A 39 -18.18 2.06 -9.34
CA CYS A 39 -17.11 1.32 -8.68
C CYS A 39 -17.59 0.46 -7.51
N ALA A 40 -18.41 1.04 -6.62
CA ALA A 40 -18.90 0.34 -5.42
C ALA A 40 -19.80 -0.85 -5.77
N GLU A 41 -20.67 -0.69 -6.77
CA GLU A 41 -21.53 -1.76 -7.25
C GLU A 41 -20.75 -2.84 -7.99
N ALA A 42 -19.75 -2.45 -8.79
CA ALA A 42 -18.87 -3.39 -9.49
C ALA A 42 -18.11 -4.30 -8.50
N ILE A 43 -17.56 -3.75 -7.42
CA ILE A 43 -16.86 -4.52 -6.38
C ILE A 43 -17.83 -5.44 -5.64
N ALA A 44 -19.02 -4.95 -5.29
CA ALA A 44 -20.05 -5.77 -4.64
C ALA A 44 -20.45 -6.98 -5.52
N GLN A 45 -20.60 -6.78 -6.83
CA GLN A 45 -20.91 -7.87 -7.76
C GLN A 45 -19.74 -8.86 -7.91
N LEU A 46 -18.49 -8.38 -8.01
CA LEU A 46 -17.30 -9.22 -8.06
C LEU A 46 -17.11 -10.08 -6.80
N GLN A 47 -17.55 -9.59 -5.63
CA GLN A 47 -17.57 -10.35 -4.38
C GLN A 47 -18.69 -11.40 -4.32
N GLN A 48 -19.82 -11.16 -4.99
CA GLN A 48 -20.99 -12.04 -4.96
C GLN A 48 -20.88 -13.21 -5.95
N GLN A 49 -20.24 -13.00 -7.11
CA GLN A 49 -20.09 -14.03 -8.13
C GLN A 49 -18.81 -13.88 -8.94
N GLN A 50 -18.32 -15.00 -9.48
CA GLN A 50 -17.21 -15.00 -10.44
C GLN A 50 -17.70 -14.64 -11.84
N PHE A 51 -16.93 -13.76 -12.49
CA PHE A 51 -17.09 -13.39 -13.88
C PHE A 51 -15.92 -13.90 -14.71
N ASP A 52 -16.17 -14.18 -15.98
CA ASP A 52 -15.15 -14.57 -16.94
C ASP A 52 -14.42 -13.36 -17.54
N CYS A 53 -15.07 -12.18 -17.57
CA CYS A 53 -14.50 -10.92 -18.03
C CYS A 53 -15.30 -9.73 -17.48
N VAL A 54 -14.64 -8.60 -17.26
CA VAL A 54 -15.28 -7.33 -16.87
C VAL A 54 -14.95 -6.26 -17.90
N PHE A 55 -15.96 -5.59 -18.44
CA PHE A 55 -15.81 -4.33 -19.15
C PHE A 55 -16.10 -3.19 -18.16
N LEU A 56 -15.24 -2.18 -18.10
CA LEU A 56 -15.46 -1.04 -17.21
C LEU A 56 -15.18 0.28 -17.94
N ASP A 57 -16.03 1.28 -17.74
CA ASP A 57 -15.76 2.62 -18.23
C ASP A 57 -14.68 3.31 -17.41
N TYR A 58 -13.93 4.18 -18.06
CA TYR A 58 -12.90 4.96 -17.41
C TYR A 58 -13.48 6.07 -16.52
N ARG A 59 -14.59 6.71 -16.89
CA ARG A 59 -15.22 7.75 -16.07
C ARG A 59 -16.43 7.16 -15.38
N LEU A 60 -16.37 7.00 -14.07
CA LEU A 60 -17.47 6.50 -13.27
C LEU A 60 -17.90 7.59 -12.25
N PRO A 61 -19.15 7.58 -11.79
CA PRO A 61 -19.71 8.65 -10.96
C PRO A 61 -19.13 8.68 -9.54
N ASP A 62 -18.58 7.57 -9.08
CA ASP A 62 -18.01 7.36 -7.74
C ASP A 62 -16.48 7.16 -7.75
N GLY A 63 -15.83 7.32 -8.89
CA GLY A 63 -14.38 7.19 -9.04
C GLY A 63 -13.91 7.14 -10.49
N ASP A 64 -12.61 6.98 -10.72
CA ASP A 64 -12.08 6.69 -12.06
C ASP A 64 -11.80 5.19 -12.23
N GLY A 65 -11.88 4.72 -13.48
CA GLY A 65 -11.67 3.32 -13.84
C GLY A 65 -10.26 2.83 -13.48
N LEU A 66 -9.29 3.73 -13.34
CA LEU A 66 -7.94 3.41 -12.86
C LEU A 66 -7.94 3.00 -11.38
N SER A 67 -8.60 3.79 -10.52
CA SER A 67 -8.75 3.49 -9.10
C SER A 67 -9.52 2.19 -8.90
N LEU A 68 -10.55 1.93 -9.71
CA LEU A 68 -11.31 0.69 -9.68
C LEU A 68 -10.45 -0.53 -10.05
N VAL A 69 -9.66 -0.45 -11.14
CA VAL A 69 -8.74 -1.53 -11.52
C VAL A 69 -7.73 -1.83 -10.40
N GLN A 70 -7.15 -0.79 -9.78
CA GLN A 70 -6.23 -0.96 -8.65
C GLN A 70 -6.91 -1.59 -7.43
N GLN A 71 -8.13 -1.17 -7.10
CA GLN A 71 -8.92 -1.74 -6.01
C GLN A 71 -9.23 -3.22 -6.26
N ILE A 72 -9.72 -3.57 -7.45
CA ILE A 72 -10.03 -4.97 -7.83
C ILE A 72 -8.79 -5.85 -7.69
N ARG A 73 -7.61 -5.36 -8.10
CA ARG A 73 -6.34 -6.10 -7.96
C ARG A 73 -5.86 -6.17 -6.51
N SER A 74 -6.00 -5.10 -5.73
CA SER A 74 -5.64 -5.09 -4.30
C SER A 74 -6.49 -6.04 -3.46
N LEU A 75 -7.75 -6.25 -3.87
CA LEU A 75 -8.68 -7.21 -3.28
C LEU A 75 -8.41 -8.66 -3.74
N GLY A 76 -7.43 -8.88 -4.62
CA GLY A 76 -6.99 -10.21 -5.04
C GLY A 76 -7.81 -10.84 -6.17
N PHE A 77 -8.70 -10.09 -6.82
CA PHE A 77 -9.44 -10.62 -7.96
C PHE A 77 -8.54 -10.70 -9.19
N THR A 78 -8.49 -11.88 -9.81
CA THR A 78 -7.64 -12.16 -10.98
C THR A 78 -8.38 -12.06 -12.32
N VAL A 79 -9.69 -11.79 -12.30
CA VAL A 79 -10.55 -11.70 -13.50
C VAL A 79 -9.97 -10.74 -14.56
N PRO A 80 -10.05 -11.08 -15.86
CA PRO A 80 -9.58 -10.18 -16.90
C PRO A 80 -10.47 -8.94 -16.98
N LEU A 81 -9.83 -7.77 -16.95
CA LEU A 81 -10.49 -6.45 -16.98
C LEU A 81 -10.18 -5.76 -18.31
N VAL A 82 -11.21 -5.28 -19.00
CA VAL A 82 -11.10 -4.51 -20.24
C VAL A 82 -11.70 -3.14 -20.01
N VAL A 83 -10.95 -2.08 -20.29
CA VAL A 83 -11.40 -0.71 -19.99
C VAL A 83 -11.91 0.00 -21.23
N LEU A 84 -13.11 0.58 -21.16
CA LEU A 84 -13.70 1.42 -22.19
C LEU A 84 -13.28 2.88 -21.94
N THR A 85 -12.82 3.58 -22.98
CA THR A 85 -12.21 4.92 -22.85
C THR A 85 -12.81 5.91 -23.86
N GLY A 86 -12.83 7.21 -23.53
CA GLY A 86 -13.26 8.27 -24.45
C GLY A 86 -12.23 8.60 -25.55
N GLN A 87 -12.57 9.51 -26.46
CA GLN A 87 -11.67 9.92 -27.56
C GLN A 87 -10.45 10.70 -27.04
N GLY A 88 -9.23 10.26 -27.36
CA GLY A 88 -7.99 11.02 -27.14
C GLY A 88 -7.06 10.55 -26.01
N ASP A 89 -7.37 9.45 -25.31
CA ASP A 89 -6.74 9.11 -24.02
C ASP A 89 -5.72 7.94 -24.08
N GLU A 90 -4.72 8.02 -24.96
CA GLU A 90 -3.67 6.99 -25.05
C GLU A 90 -2.76 6.91 -23.81
N GLN A 91 -2.59 8.03 -23.08
CA GLN A 91 -1.84 8.03 -21.81
C GLN A 91 -2.58 7.29 -20.69
N ILE A 92 -3.92 7.37 -20.70
CA ILE A 92 -4.77 6.68 -19.73
C ILE A 92 -4.73 5.17 -19.98
N ALA A 93 -4.74 4.75 -21.26
CA ALA A 93 -4.58 3.35 -21.63
C ALA A 93 -3.30 2.71 -21.06
N VAL A 94 -2.17 3.43 -21.09
CA VAL A 94 -0.92 2.93 -20.48
C VAL A 94 -1.07 2.76 -18.97
N GLN A 95 -1.64 3.75 -18.28
CA GLN A 95 -1.85 3.67 -16.82
C GLN A 95 -2.79 2.53 -16.43
N LEU A 96 -3.85 2.29 -17.20
CA LEU A 96 -4.80 1.20 -16.98
C LEU A 96 -4.14 -0.18 -17.15
N MET A 97 -3.31 -0.35 -18.18
CA MET A 97 -2.54 -1.59 -18.37
C MET A 97 -1.53 -1.81 -17.23
N LYS A 98 -0.89 -0.74 -16.75
CA LYS A 98 0.01 -0.82 -15.58
C LYS A 98 -0.71 -1.15 -14.27
N ALA A 99 -1.95 -0.70 -14.13
CA ALA A 99 -2.79 -1.01 -12.98
C ALA A 99 -3.34 -2.44 -12.99
N GLY A 100 -3.19 -3.16 -14.10
CA GLY A 100 -3.57 -4.58 -14.22
C GLY A 100 -4.80 -4.84 -15.09
N ALA A 101 -5.19 -3.91 -15.96
CA ALA A 101 -6.11 -4.20 -17.06
C ALA A 101 -5.44 -5.11 -18.10
N TYR A 102 -6.23 -6.00 -18.72
CA TYR A 102 -5.77 -6.91 -19.78
C TYR A 102 -5.80 -6.25 -21.16
N ASP A 103 -6.73 -5.32 -21.38
CA ASP A 103 -6.85 -4.58 -22.62
C ASP A 103 -7.66 -3.28 -22.41
N TYR A 104 -7.68 -2.40 -23.41
CA TYR A 104 -8.54 -1.22 -23.45
C TYR A 104 -9.18 -1.04 -24.82
N LEU A 105 -10.35 -0.39 -24.87
CA LEU A 105 -11.09 -0.12 -26.08
C LEU A 105 -11.66 1.30 -26.08
N SER A 106 -11.53 2.03 -27.18
CA SER A 106 -12.14 3.36 -27.32
C SER A 106 -13.63 3.25 -27.59
N LYS A 107 -14.47 4.01 -26.87
CA LYS A 107 -15.92 4.11 -27.06
C LYS A 107 -16.28 4.51 -28.51
N SER A 108 -15.47 5.39 -29.13
CA SER A 108 -15.64 5.77 -30.55
C SER A 108 -15.36 4.65 -31.55
N LYS A 109 -14.73 3.55 -31.12
CA LYS A 109 -14.37 2.38 -31.94
C LYS A 109 -15.12 1.12 -31.50
N LEU A 110 -16.21 1.26 -30.73
CA LEU A 110 -17.08 0.14 -30.36
C LEU A 110 -17.71 -0.47 -31.62
N SER A 111 -17.17 -1.62 -32.03
CA SER A 111 -17.71 -2.44 -33.12
C SER A 111 -17.98 -3.86 -32.65
N VAL A 112 -18.93 -4.54 -33.30
CA VAL A 112 -19.29 -5.94 -33.00
C VAL A 112 -18.06 -6.84 -33.06
N GLU A 113 -17.20 -6.65 -34.07
CA GLU A 113 -15.98 -7.42 -34.26
C GLU A 113 -14.92 -7.10 -33.20
N GLY A 114 -14.67 -5.80 -32.95
CA GLY A 114 -13.65 -5.34 -32.01
C GLY A 114 -13.91 -5.82 -30.59
N LEU A 115 -15.13 -5.63 -30.08
CA LEU A 115 -15.51 -6.03 -28.73
C LEU A 115 -15.45 -7.55 -28.54
N SER A 116 -15.90 -8.33 -29.53
CA SER A 116 -15.86 -9.80 -29.48
C SER A 116 -14.42 -10.35 -29.51
N GLN A 117 -13.51 -9.66 -30.18
CA GLN A 117 -12.11 -10.05 -30.30
C GLN A 117 -11.35 -9.74 -29.02
N THR A 118 -11.56 -8.55 -28.45
CA THR A 118 -10.97 -8.14 -27.17
C THR A 118 -11.42 -9.08 -26.04
N LEU A 119 -12.72 -9.41 -25.96
CA LEU A 119 -13.23 -10.38 -24.99
C LEU A 119 -12.53 -11.74 -25.09
N ARG A 120 -12.45 -12.30 -26.31
CA ARG A 120 -11.83 -13.61 -26.54
C ARG A 120 -10.33 -13.61 -26.23
N ASN A 121 -9.64 -12.53 -26.57
CA ASN A 121 -8.21 -12.37 -26.29
C ASN A 121 -7.94 -12.27 -24.78
N ALA A 122 -8.70 -11.44 -24.07
CA ALA A 122 -8.56 -11.24 -22.62
C ALA A 122 -8.77 -12.55 -21.84
N ILE A 123 -9.83 -13.30 -22.16
CA ILE A 123 -10.11 -14.61 -21.53
C ILE A 123 -9.01 -15.64 -21.85
N ARG A 124 -8.54 -15.68 -23.10
CA ARG A 124 -7.51 -16.63 -23.53
C ARG A 124 -6.18 -16.37 -22.83
N LEU A 125 -5.74 -15.12 -22.75
CA LEU A 125 -4.51 -14.72 -22.07
C LEU A 125 -4.57 -15.06 -20.58
N HIS A 126 -5.68 -14.72 -19.93
CA HIS A 126 -5.89 -15.03 -18.52
C HIS A 126 -5.84 -16.54 -18.23
N LYS A 127 -6.50 -17.37 -19.04
CA LYS A 127 -6.44 -18.83 -18.90
C LYS A 127 -5.04 -19.40 -19.13
N ALA A 128 -4.26 -18.81 -20.05
CA ALA A 128 -2.89 -19.25 -20.31
C ALA A 128 -1.94 -18.93 -19.14
N GLU A 129 -2.10 -17.76 -18.51
CA GLU A 129 -1.33 -17.36 -17.32
C GLU A 129 -1.63 -18.25 -16.12
N LEU A 130 -2.92 -18.54 -15.85
CA LEU A 130 -3.32 -19.45 -14.78
C LEU A 130 -2.75 -20.87 -14.98
N ALA A 131 -2.84 -21.41 -16.20
CA ALA A 131 -2.29 -22.72 -16.52
C ALA A 131 -0.75 -22.78 -16.37
N ALA A 132 -0.05 -21.70 -16.74
CA ALA A 132 1.40 -21.60 -16.57
C ALA A 132 1.80 -21.52 -15.09
N GLN A 133 1.05 -20.75 -14.27
CA GLN A 133 1.26 -20.68 -12.82
C GLN A 133 1.05 -22.04 -12.15
N GLU A 134 -0.01 -22.76 -12.52
CA GLU A 134 -0.30 -24.09 -11.96
C GLU A 134 0.76 -25.13 -12.36
N ALA A 135 1.22 -25.11 -13.61
CA ALA A 135 2.28 -25.98 -14.08
C ALA A 135 3.62 -25.73 -13.36
N ASN A 136 3.99 -24.45 -13.16
CA ASN A 136 5.20 -24.09 -12.42
C ASN A 136 5.11 -24.45 -10.94
N SER A 137 3.95 -24.28 -10.31
CA SER A 137 3.73 -24.69 -8.92
C SER A 137 3.89 -26.21 -8.75
N LYS A 138 3.29 -27.00 -9.65
CA LYS A 138 3.39 -28.48 -9.64
C LYS A 138 4.82 -28.96 -9.89
N LEU A 139 5.55 -28.30 -10.80
CA LEU A 139 6.95 -28.64 -11.08
C LEU A 139 7.83 -28.36 -9.85
N ARG A 140 7.67 -27.18 -9.24
CA ARG A 140 8.43 -26.77 -8.05
C ARG A 140 8.16 -27.69 -6.86
N GLU A 141 6.92 -28.09 -6.64
CA GLU A 141 6.55 -29.02 -5.56
C GLU A 141 7.13 -30.42 -5.77
N SER A 142 7.17 -30.90 -7.03
CA SER A 142 7.80 -32.17 -7.38
C SER A 142 9.32 -32.12 -7.16
N GLU A 143 10.01 -31.07 -7.62
CA GLU A 143 11.46 -30.88 -7.44
C GLU A 143 11.84 -30.73 -5.96
N GLU A 144 11.10 -29.94 -5.18
CA GLU A 144 11.29 -29.81 -3.74
C GLU A 144 11.11 -31.14 -3.02
N ARG A 145 10.08 -31.90 -3.37
CA ARG A 145 9.83 -33.24 -2.81
C ARG A 145 10.96 -34.21 -3.12
N TYR A 146 11.48 -34.23 -4.35
CA TYR A 146 12.62 -35.08 -4.71
C TYR A 146 13.88 -34.70 -3.93
N ARG A 147 14.19 -33.39 -3.81
CA ARG A 147 15.34 -32.91 -3.03
C ARG A 147 15.23 -33.28 -1.55
N LEU A 148 14.07 -33.05 -0.92
CA LEU A 148 13.85 -33.35 0.49
C LEU A 148 13.94 -34.85 0.80
N VAL A 149 13.45 -35.73 -0.09
CA VAL A 149 13.57 -37.19 0.08
C VAL A 149 15.03 -37.64 0.00
N LEU A 150 15.81 -37.06 -0.91
CA LEU A 150 17.24 -37.38 -1.06
C LEU A 150 18.08 -36.85 0.11
N GLU A 151 17.79 -35.64 0.60
CA GLU A 151 18.45 -35.07 1.79
C GLU A 151 18.09 -35.83 3.08
N ALA A 152 16.81 -36.20 3.26
CA ALA A 152 16.35 -36.93 4.45
C ALA A 152 16.89 -38.36 4.53
N ALA A 153 17.10 -39.04 3.39
CA ALA A 153 17.71 -40.37 3.35
C ALA A 153 19.22 -40.36 3.64
N ASN A 154 19.87 -39.19 3.55
CA ASN A 154 21.30 -38.98 3.76
C ASN A 154 22.21 -39.83 2.84
N ASP A 155 21.68 -40.22 1.68
CA ASP A 155 22.29 -41.16 0.74
C ASP A 155 23.02 -40.46 -0.42
N GLY A 156 24.13 -41.05 -0.85
CA GLY A 156 24.81 -40.67 -2.09
C GLY A 156 24.07 -41.24 -3.30
N VAL A 157 23.76 -40.41 -4.29
CA VAL A 157 23.12 -40.82 -5.54
C VAL A 157 24.17 -40.96 -6.64
N TRP A 158 24.10 -42.05 -7.38
CA TRP A 158 24.85 -42.25 -8.62
C TRP A 158 23.91 -42.59 -9.77
N ASP A 159 24.27 -42.17 -10.96
CA ASP A 159 23.48 -42.35 -12.16
C ASP A 159 24.39 -42.57 -13.37
N TRP A 160 24.37 -43.78 -13.89
CA TRP A 160 25.26 -44.26 -14.94
C TRP A 160 24.51 -44.40 -16.26
N TYR A 161 24.98 -43.69 -17.28
CA TYR A 161 24.50 -43.81 -18.65
C TYR A 161 25.28 -44.94 -19.35
N CYS A 162 24.65 -46.11 -19.51
CA CYS A 162 25.30 -47.32 -20.02
C CYS A 162 25.76 -47.21 -21.49
N THR A 163 25.24 -46.22 -22.24
CA THR A 163 25.57 -45.98 -23.65
C THR A 163 26.77 -45.06 -23.86
N THR A 164 26.95 -44.06 -23.00
CA THR A 164 28.06 -43.10 -23.05
C THR A 164 29.18 -43.41 -22.06
N ASP A 165 28.91 -44.33 -21.13
CA ASP A 165 29.76 -44.70 -20.01
C ASP A 165 30.07 -43.54 -19.03
N GLU A 166 29.16 -42.57 -18.94
CA GLU A 166 29.26 -41.42 -18.05
C GLU A 166 28.49 -41.67 -16.74
N VAL A 167 29.06 -41.23 -15.62
CA VAL A 167 28.46 -41.34 -14.30
C VAL A 167 28.28 -39.97 -13.67
N TYR A 168 27.03 -39.65 -13.37
CA TYR A 168 26.65 -38.54 -12.53
C TYR A 168 26.60 -38.97 -11.06
N CYS A 169 27.14 -38.15 -10.17
CA CYS A 169 27.08 -38.33 -8.72
C CYS A 169 26.55 -37.03 -8.08
N ASN A 170 25.72 -37.14 -7.04
CA ASN A 170 25.37 -35.99 -6.22
C ASN A 170 26.49 -35.64 -5.22
N ASP A 171 26.42 -34.44 -4.63
CA ASP A 171 27.45 -33.96 -3.71
C ASP A 171 27.54 -34.85 -2.45
N ARG A 172 26.43 -35.46 -2.02
CA ARG A 172 26.44 -36.39 -0.88
C ARG A 172 27.29 -37.63 -1.12
N LEU A 173 27.28 -38.19 -2.33
CA LEU A 173 28.16 -39.32 -2.67
C LEU A 173 29.64 -38.88 -2.65
N LEU A 174 29.93 -37.66 -3.11
CA LEU A 174 31.26 -37.05 -3.06
C LEU A 174 31.73 -36.83 -1.61
N GLU A 175 30.84 -36.44 -0.70
CA GLU A 175 31.12 -36.35 0.74
C GLU A 175 31.39 -37.73 1.39
N ILE A 176 30.65 -38.77 0.97
CA ILE A 176 30.85 -40.14 1.48
C ILE A 176 32.24 -40.67 1.10
N ILE A 177 32.75 -40.32 -0.09
CA ILE A 177 34.10 -40.69 -0.55
C ILE A 177 35.17 -39.65 -0.17
N GLY A 178 34.77 -38.44 0.20
CA GLY A 178 35.65 -37.34 0.61
C GLY A 178 36.44 -36.69 -0.53
N VAL A 179 35.93 -36.74 -1.76
CA VAL A 179 36.63 -36.25 -2.96
C VAL A 179 35.95 -34.97 -3.46
N GLU A 180 36.72 -33.95 -3.85
CA GLU A 180 36.16 -32.75 -4.45
C GLU A 180 35.66 -33.02 -5.87
N ARG A 181 34.58 -32.35 -6.28
CA ARG A 181 33.92 -32.60 -7.58
C ARG A 181 34.84 -32.45 -8.79
N ALA A 182 35.86 -31.60 -8.70
CA ALA A 182 36.84 -31.38 -9.75
C ALA A 182 37.83 -32.55 -9.94
N GLU A 183 38.00 -33.41 -8.93
CA GLU A 183 38.94 -34.53 -8.92
C GLU A 183 38.30 -35.87 -9.34
N PHE A 184 36.96 -35.92 -9.41
CA PHE A 184 36.23 -37.13 -9.72
C PHE A 184 36.07 -37.31 -11.24
N THR A 185 36.72 -38.32 -11.80
CA THR A 185 36.52 -38.75 -13.18
C THR A 185 35.15 -39.44 -13.28
N HIS A 186 34.18 -38.79 -13.93
CA HIS A 186 32.77 -39.20 -14.11
C HIS A 186 32.58 -40.53 -14.88
N THR A 187 33.25 -41.60 -14.46
CA THR A 187 33.24 -42.93 -15.09
C THR A 187 32.91 -44.00 -14.05
N PRO A 188 32.34 -45.15 -14.45
CA PRO A 188 32.04 -46.23 -13.51
C PRO A 188 33.29 -46.84 -12.90
N THR A 189 34.40 -46.81 -13.64
CA THR A 189 35.69 -47.34 -13.16
C THR A 189 36.16 -46.58 -11.93
N ALA A 190 35.99 -45.25 -11.91
CA ALA A 190 36.35 -44.42 -10.77
C ALA A 190 35.57 -44.78 -9.49
N LEU A 191 34.28 -45.15 -9.59
CA LEU A 191 33.51 -45.64 -8.44
C LEU A 191 33.95 -47.03 -7.99
N LEU A 192 34.25 -47.92 -8.94
CA LEU A 192 34.65 -49.30 -8.62
C LEU A 192 36.04 -49.39 -7.99
N ASP A 193 36.96 -48.48 -8.33
CA ASP A 193 38.32 -48.44 -7.75
C ASP A 193 38.32 -48.01 -6.27
N LEU A 194 37.26 -47.34 -5.81
CA LEU A 194 37.06 -46.98 -4.41
C LEU A 194 36.50 -48.13 -3.56
N ILE A 195 36.10 -49.26 -4.15
CA ILE A 195 35.58 -50.40 -3.41
C ILE A 195 36.74 -51.28 -2.93
N HIS A 196 36.65 -51.78 -1.69
CA HIS A 196 37.65 -52.66 -1.11
C HIS A 196 37.90 -53.89 -2.01
N PRO A 197 39.16 -54.31 -2.25
CA PRO A 197 39.49 -55.36 -3.22
C PRO A 197 38.81 -56.71 -2.98
N GLU A 198 38.55 -57.05 -1.71
CA GLU A 198 37.82 -58.28 -1.33
C GLU A 198 36.33 -58.25 -1.70
N ASP A 199 35.72 -57.07 -1.73
CA ASP A 199 34.28 -56.91 -1.92
C ASP A 199 33.94 -56.73 -3.43
N LEU A 200 34.92 -56.27 -4.23
CA LEU A 200 34.78 -55.96 -5.66
C LEU A 200 34.24 -57.10 -6.55
N PRO A 201 34.66 -58.39 -6.41
CA PRO A 201 34.16 -59.48 -7.24
C PRO A 201 32.65 -59.74 -7.07
N GLU A 202 32.15 -59.58 -5.85
CA GLU A 202 30.74 -59.76 -5.52
C GLU A 202 29.89 -58.63 -6.11
N ILE A 203 30.32 -57.38 -5.95
CA ILE A 203 29.64 -56.21 -6.53
C ILE A 203 29.54 -56.30 -8.06
N LYS A 204 30.62 -56.68 -8.74
CA LYS A 204 30.61 -56.86 -10.20
C LYS A 204 29.62 -57.94 -10.65
N THR A 205 29.41 -58.96 -9.83
CA THR A 205 28.44 -60.03 -10.11
C THR A 205 27.00 -59.55 -9.92
N VAL A 206 26.72 -58.83 -8.84
CA VAL A 206 25.40 -58.25 -8.55
C VAL A 206 24.97 -57.26 -9.63
N VAL A 207 25.86 -56.34 -10.04
CA VAL A 207 25.57 -55.36 -11.10
C VAL A 207 25.35 -56.05 -12.45
N ARG A 208 26.20 -57.03 -12.81
CA ARG A 208 26.05 -57.79 -14.08
C ARG A 208 24.72 -58.53 -14.15
N ASN A 209 24.34 -59.21 -13.07
CA ASN A 209 23.10 -59.97 -13.01
C ASN A 209 21.87 -59.05 -13.12
N HIS A 210 21.91 -57.87 -12.49
CA HIS A 210 20.85 -56.88 -12.63
C HIS A 210 20.71 -56.37 -14.07
N LEU A 211 21.82 -56.04 -14.74
CA LEU A 211 21.79 -55.53 -16.12
C LEU A 211 21.31 -56.58 -17.13
N LEU A 212 21.71 -57.84 -16.97
CA LEU A 212 21.34 -58.92 -17.91
C LEU A 212 19.97 -59.54 -17.63
N HIS A 213 19.64 -59.79 -16.36
CA HIS A 213 18.48 -60.60 -15.98
C HIS A 213 17.42 -59.80 -15.21
N GLY A 214 17.74 -58.60 -14.73
CA GLY A 214 16.84 -57.78 -13.92
C GLY A 214 16.78 -58.16 -12.45
N ASP A 215 17.70 -59.00 -11.98
CA ASP A 215 17.80 -59.45 -10.58
C ASP A 215 17.97 -58.29 -9.61
N LYS A 216 17.62 -58.45 -8.33
CA LYS A 216 17.74 -57.37 -7.33
C LYS A 216 19.21 -56.89 -7.21
N CYS A 217 19.45 -55.58 -7.41
CA CYS A 217 20.77 -54.96 -7.25
C CYS A 217 20.88 -54.28 -5.88
N GLU A 218 21.35 -55.04 -4.88
CA GLU A 218 21.63 -54.56 -3.54
C GLU A 218 22.86 -55.27 -3.00
N ALA A 219 23.82 -54.54 -2.42
CA ALA A 219 25.01 -55.12 -1.82
C ALA A 219 25.65 -54.21 -0.75
N GLU A 220 26.20 -54.84 0.29
CA GLU A 220 27.02 -54.18 1.31
C GLU A 220 28.51 -54.35 0.97
N PHE A 221 29.29 -53.28 1.11
CA PHE A 221 30.71 -53.29 0.82
C PHE A 221 31.43 -52.15 1.53
N ARG A 222 32.75 -52.25 1.56
CA ARG A 222 33.62 -51.21 2.11
C ARG A 222 34.07 -50.27 1.00
N MET A 223 33.82 -48.98 1.17
CA MET A 223 34.24 -47.93 0.25
C MET A 223 35.37 -47.11 0.88
N LEU A 224 36.44 -46.86 0.13
CA LEU A 224 37.61 -46.11 0.56
C LEU A 224 37.31 -44.61 0.52
N HIS A 225 37.46 -43.95 1.67
CA HIS A 225 37.36 -42.51 1.80
C HIS A 225 38.74 -41.86 1.57
N SER A 226 38.78 -40.61 1.11
CA SER A 226 40.00 -39.86 0.80
C SER A 226 40.99 -39.72 1.96
N SER A 227 40.52 -39.84 3.20
CA SER A 227 41.37 -39.90 4.41
C SER A 227 42.13 -41.22 4.58
N GLY A 228 41.86 -42.22 3.75
CA GLY A 228 42.46 -43.55 3.82
C GLY A 228 41.69 -44.56 4.69
N GLU A 229 40.55 -44.18 5.26
CA GLU A 229 39.68 -45.08 6.02
C GLU A 229 38.65 -45.79 5.12
N TYR A 230 38.23 -47.00 5.49
CA TYR A 230 37.11 -47.69 4.84
C TYR A 230 35.81 -47.41 5.59
N ARG A 231 34.80 -46.94 4.85
CA ARG A 231 33.42 -46.78 5.34
C ARG A 231 32.57 -47.96 4.91
N HIS A 232 31.67 -48.38 5.79
CA HIS A 232 30.72 -49.46 5.48
C HIS A 232 29.53 -48.85 4.75
N CYS A 233 29.31 -49.26 3.51
CA CYS A 233 28.27 -48.75 2.66
C CYS A 233 27.34 -49.86 2.20
N VAL A 234 26.08 -49.52 1.93
CA VAL A 234 25.14 -50.35 1.20
C VAL A 234 24.69 -49.62 -0.04
N ALA A 235 24.75 -50.25 -1.21
CA ALA A 235 24.27 -49.67 -2.46
C ALA A 235 23.03 -50.41 -2.97
N ARG A 236 22.11 -49.66 -3.57
CA ARG A 236 20.92 -50.16 -4.27
C ARG A 236 20.78 -49.49 -5.62
N GLY A 237 20.56 -50.25 -6.69
CA GLY A 237 20.48 -49.72 -8.05
C GLY A 237 19.31 -50.28 -8.86
N LYS A 238 18.84 -49.50 -9.85
CA LYS A 238 17.83 -49.94 -10.82
C LYS A 238 18.16 -49.46 -12.23
N ALA A 239 18.09 -50.38 -13.19
CA ALA A 239 18.33 -50.12 -14.61
C ALA A 239 17.04 -49.78 -15.35
N GLN A 240 17.10 -48.73 -16.16
CA GLN A 240 16.10 -48.35 -17.16
C GLN A 240 16.48 -48.96 -18.51
N ARG A 241 15.47 -49.50 -19.20
CA ARG A 241 15.62 -50.24 -20.44
C ARG A 241 14.85 -49.55 -21.57
N ASP A 242 15.38 -49.66 -22.78
CA ASP A 242 14.70 -49.18 -23.97
C ASP A 242 13.55 -50.12 -24.40
N ALA A 243 12.81 -49.74 -25.44
CA ALA A 243 11.70 -50.54 -25.98
C ALA A 243 12.12 -51.93 -26.50
N ARG A 244 13.42 -52.20 -26.64
CA ARG A 244 14.00 -53.48 -27.09
C ARG A 244 14.54 -54.32 -25.91
N GLY A 245 14.43 -53.82 -24.67
CA GLY A 245 14.86 -54.49 -23.45
C GLY A 245 16.32 -54.25 -23.06
N TYR A 246 17.07 -53.45 -23.82
CA TYR A 246 18.46 -53.14 -23.51
C TYR A 246 18.57 -52.04 -22.45
N PRO A 247 19.38 -52.22 -21.39
CA PRO A 247 19.56 -51.20 -20.37
C PRO A 247 20.38 -50.03 -20.96
N TYR A 248 19.87 -48.80 -20.85
CA TYR A 248 20.54 -47.59 -21.33
C TYR A 248 20.96 -46.64 -20.21
N ARG A 249 20.40 -46.81 -19.00
CA ARG A 249 20.72 -46.01 -17.81
C ARG A 249 20.54 -46.86 -16.56
N MET A 250 21.37 -46.68 -15.54
CA MET A 250 21.23 -47.33 -14.24
C MET A 250 21.48 -46.30 -13.14
N SER A 251 20.49 -46.10 -12.27
CA SER A 251 20.57 -45.13 -11.18
C SER A 251 20.41 -45.83 -9.84
N GLY A 252 21.07 -45.33 -8.81
CA GLY A 252 21.03 -45.93 -7.50
C GLY A 252 21.47 -45.00 -6.39
N ILE A 253 21.36 -45.51 -5.18
CA ILE A 253 21.76 -44.85 -3.94
C ILE A 253 22.85 -45.66 -3.23
N VAL A 254 23.65 -44.99 -2.42
CA VAL A 254 24.67 -45.55 -1.52
C VAL A 254 24.49 -44.91 -0.15
N SER A 255 24.20 -45.73 0.86
CA SER A 255 24.04 -45.32 2.25
C SER A 255 25.27 -45.69 3.07
N ASP A 256 25.77 -44.78 3.91
CA ASP A 256 26.80 -45.08 4.92
C ASP A 256 26.15 -45.67 6.19
N ILE A 257 26.48 -46.91 6.52
CA ILE A 257 25.92 -47.65 7.67
C ILE A 257 26.90 -47.77 8.84
N THR A 258 28.01 -47.04 8.81
CA THR A 258 29.10 -47.12 9.80
C THR A 258 28.62 -46.76 11.21
N GLU A 259 27.73 -45.78 11.35
CA GLU A 259 27.19 -45.32 12.64
C GLU A 259 26.18 -46.31 13.26
N SER A 260 25.35 -46.94 12.42
CA SER A 260 24.39 -47.97 12.85
C SER A 260 25.09 -49.17 13.51
N ARG A 261 26.23 -49.61 12.96
CA ARG A 261 27.07 -50.65 13.57
C ARG A 261 27.73 -50.22 14.88
N ARG A 262 27.96 -48.91 15.10
CA ARG A 262 28.47 -48.39 16.38
C ARG A 262 27.39 -48.41 17.48
N LEU A 263 26.11 -48.33 17.14
CA LEU A 263 24.99 -48.39 18.09
C LEU A 263 24.77 -49.79 18.69
N ASP A 264 24.95 -50.87 17.92
CA ASP A 264 24.90 -52.24 18.44
C ASP A 264 26.03 -52.54 19.44
N ALA A 265 27.21 -51.93 19.23
CA ALA A 265 28.28 -51.94 20.22
C ALA A 265 27.94 -51.13 21.48
N ALA A 266 27.11 -50.08 21.36
CA ALA A 266 26.64 -49.27 22.48
C ALA A 266 25.59 -49.99 23.36
N LEU A 267 24.84 -50.95 22.81
CA LEU A 267 23.93 -51.80 23.60
C LEU A 267 24.71 -52.71 24.57
N LYS A 268 25.84 -53.28 24.14
CA LYS A 268 26.80 -53.97 25.04
C LYS A 268 27.42 -53.04 26.08
N ALA A 269 27.55 -51.75 25.77
CA ALA A 269 27.95 -50.74 26.75
C ALA A 269 26.83 -50.38 27.75
N SER A 270 25.56 -50.67 27.44
CA SER A 270 24.41 -50.46 28.33
C SER A 270 24.38 -51.43 29.53
N GLU A 271 24.83 -52.67 29.36
CA GLU A 271 25.05 -53.60 30.50
C GLU A 271 26.14 -53.07 31.45
N SER A 272 27.18 -52.42 30.91
CA SER A 272 28.16 -51.67 31.70
C SER A 272 27.58 -50.37 32.30
N ARG A 273 26.53 -49.78 31.72
CA ARG A 273 25.82 -48.60 32.28
C ARG A 273 25.00 -48.93 33.53
N PHE A 274 24.45 -50.14 33.67
CA PHE A 274 23.76 -50.55 34.91
C PHE A 274 24.71 -50.57 36.12
N GLN A 275 25.96 -50.98 35.91
CA GLN A 275 27.00 -50.92 36.93
C GLN A 275 27.41 -49.47 37.25
N ARG A 276 27.43 -48.57 36.24
CA ARG A 276 27.70 -47.13 36.42
C ARG A 276 26.54 -46.34 37.03
N LEU A 277 25.28 -46.75 36.85
CA LEU A 277 24.11 -46.09 37.45
C LEU A 277 24.13 -46.15 38.98
N ALA A 278 24.75 -47.17 39.57
CA ALA A 278 25.03 -47.24 41.01
C ALA A 278 26.11 -46.23 41.47
N GLU A 279 26.95 -45.77 40.53
CA GLU A 279 28.11 -44.88 40.74
C GLU A 279 27.85 -43.39 40.37
N THR A 280 26.70 -43.04 39.78
CA THR A 280 26.45 -41.67 39.25
C THR A 280 26.18 -40.56 40.30
N ASN A 281 26.17 -40.87 41.59
CA ASN A 281 25.60 -40.05 42.69
C ASN A 281 24.33 -39.22 42.39
N ILE A 282 23.38 -39.72 41.63
CA ILE A 282 22.07 -39.04 41.50
C ILE A 282 21.08 -39.58 42.55
N VAL A 283 21.19 -40.86 42.86
CA VAL A 283 20.35 -41.55 43.85
C VAL A 283 21.24 -42.05 44.98
N GLY A 284 20.91 -41.66 46.21
CA GLY A 284 21.53 -42.20 47.41
C GLY A 284 21.09 -43.63 47.64
N VAL A 285 22.00 -44.59 47.50
CA VAL A 285 21.73 -46.01 47.76
C VAL A 285 22.41 -46.39 49.05
N ILE A 286 21.65 -46.98 49.97
CA ILE A 286 22.19 -47.53 51.22
C ILE A 286 21.76 -48.97 51.41
N LEU A 287 22.63 -49.75 52.03
CA LEU A 287 22.31 -51.03 52.61
C LEU A 287 22.26 -50.84 54.13
N THR A 288 21.13 -51.14 54.76
CA THR A 288 20.90 -50.87 56.19
C THR A 288 20.25 -52.05 56.89
N LYS A 289 20.56 -52.21 58.18
CA LYS A 289 19.75 -53.06 59.06
C LYS A 289 18.45 -52.37 59.42
N LEU A 290 17.41 -53.16 59.68
CA LEU A 290 16.13 -52.65 60.21
C LEU A 290 16.28 -52.00 61.59
N SER A 291 17.36 -52.30 62.32
CA SER A 291 17.70 -51.66 63.60
C SER A 291 18.12 -50.19 63.48
N GLY A 292 18.50 -49.72 62.28
CA GLY A 292 18.94 -48.35 62.07
C GLY A 292 20.37 -48.16 61.54
N GLU A 293 21.18 -49.20 61.61
CA GLU A 293 22.60 -49.19 61.24
C GLU A 293 22.77 -49.24 59.71
N ILE A 294 23.48 -48.26 59.15
CA ILE A 294 23.84 -48.23 57.73
C ILE A 294 25.13 -49.03 57.53
N ILE A 295 25.05 -50.12 56.78
CA ILE A 295 26.15 -51.06 56.49
C ILE A 295 26.98 -50.53 55.32
N GLU A 296 26.29 -50.19 54.23
CA GLU A 296 26.90 -49.63 53.04
C GLU A 296 26.12 -48.41 52.57
N ALA A 297 26.82 -47.47 51.96
CA ALA A 297 26.22 -46.31 51.32
C ALA A 297 27.06 -45.95 50.10
N ASN A 298 26.40 -45.58 49.01
CA ASN A 298 27.08 -44.96 47.89
C ASN A 298 27.43 -43.50 48.22
N GLN A 299 28.31 -42.92 47.42
CA GLN A 299 28.82 -41.57 47.66
C GLN A 299 27.72 -40.50 47.55
N ALA A 300 26.64 -40.76 46.81
CA ALA A 300 25.48 -39.87 46.70
C ALA A 300 24.77 -39.67 48.03
N PHE A 301 24.49 -40.76 48.72
CA PHE A 301 23.80 -40.71 49.99
C PHE A 301 24.63 -39.92 51.01
N LEU A 302 25.92 -40.21 51.07
CA LEU A 302 26.86 -39.54 51.98
C LEU A 302 26.95 -38.04 51.71
N GLN A 303 27.01 -37.62 50.45
CA GLN A 303 26.98 -36.20 50.06
C GLN A 303 25.65 -35.53 50.43
N MET A 304 24.52 -36.18 50.15
CA MET A 304 23.18 -35.66 50.41
C MET A 304 22.97 -35.35 51.90
N VAL A 305 23.47 -36.22 52.78
CA VAL A 305 23.35 -36.08 54.23
C VAL A 305 24.57 -35.41 54.89
N GLY A 306 25.60 -35.06 54.14
CA GLY A 306 26.81 -34.37 54.63
C GLY A 306 27.75 -35.23 55.48
N TYR A 307 27.67 -36.55 55.38
CA TYR A 307 28.56 -37.49 56.07
C TYR A 307 29.68 -38.01 55.13
N THR A 308 30.75 -38.57 55.69
CA THR A 308 31.90 -39.07 54.92
C THR A 308 31.99 -40.60 54.95
N GLN A 309 32.74 -41.19 54.02
CA GLN A 309 33.02 -42.64 54.03
C GLN A 309 33.73 -43.08 55.32
N GLN A 310 34.57 -42.21 55.92
CA GLN A 310 35.21 -42.48 57.21
C GLN A 310 34.19 -42.51 58.36
N ASP A 311 33.18 -41.64 58.34
CA ASP A 311 32.10 -41.67 59.33
C ASP A 311 31.29 -42.98 59.24
N LEU A 312 31.06 -43.49 58.02
CA LEU A 312 30.42 -44.78 57.78
C LEU A 312 31.27 -45.94 58.33
N LYS A 313 32.56 -45.99 57.98
CA LYS A 313 33.49 -47.03 58.49
C LYS A 313 33.66 -46.98 60.02
N ALA A 314 33.50 -45.80 60.63
CA ALA A 314 33.53 -45.61 62.08
C ALA A 314 32.18 -45.94 62.77
N GLY A 315 31.16 -46.39 62.03
CA GLY A 315 29.86 -46.77 62.58
C GLY A 315 29.02 -45.60 63.09
N LYS A 316 29.27 -44.36 62.61
CA LYS A 316 28.59 -43.15 63.11
C LYS A 316 27.24 -42.88 62.44
N LEU A 317 26.92 -43.55 61.33
CA LEU A 317 25.70 -43.32 60.55
C LEU A 317 24.58 -44.22 61.01
N HIS A 318 23.47 -43.59 61.40
CA HIS A 318 22.27 -44.30 61.86
C HIS A 318 21.03 -43.53 61.42
N TRP A 319 20.22 -44.10 60.53
CA TRP A 319 19.14 -43.34 59.88
C TRP A 319 18.06 -42.87 60.87
N GLN A 320 17.89 -43.53 62.01
CA GLN A 320 16.97 -43.08 63.07
C GLN A 320 17.42 -41.76 63.70
N LYS A 321 18.74 -41.54 63.87
CA LYS A 321 19.29 -40.29 64.43
C LYS A 321 19.30 -39.15 63.43
N MET A 322 19.29 -39.49 62.14
CA MET A 322 19.27 -38.54 61.03
C MET A 322 17.85 -38.14 60.65
N THR A 323 16.83 -38.84 61.14
CA THR A 323 15.43 -38.49 60.84
C THR A 323 14.92 -37.50 61.90
N PRO A 324 14.34 -36.34 61.52
CA PRO A 324 13.75 -35.41 62.48
C PRO A 324 12.64 -36.06 63.33
N PRO A 325 12.40 -35.58 64.57
CA PRO A 325 11.46 -36.20 65.50
C PRO A 325 10.02 -36.30 64.97
N GLU A 326 9.59 -35.32 64.17
CA GLU A 326 8.25 -35.29 63.54
C GLU A 326 7.98 -36.46 62.58
N TYR A 327 9.04 -37.05 62.00
CA TYR A 327 8.92 -38.22 61.10
C TYR A 327 9.14 -39.56 61.82
N ALA A 328 9.36 -39.57 63.13
CA ALA A 328 9.72 -40.79 63.88
C ALA A 328 8.61 -41.86 63.87
N GLU A 329 7.35 -41.44 64.02
CA GLU A 329 6.20 -42.35 63.98
C GLU A 329 6.02 -42.97 62.59
N GLN A 330 6.15 -42.16 61.54
CA GLN A 330 6.03 -42.58 60.15
C GLN A 330 7.15 -43.56 59.75
N ASN A 331 8.39 -43.30 60.19
CA ASN A 331 9.52 -44.22 60.03
C ASN A 331 9.25 -45.58 60.72
N ARG A 332 8.65 -45.58 61.92
CA ARG A 332 8.34 -46.81 62.66
C ARG A 332 7.38 -47.69 61.88
N LEU A 333 6.32 -47.11 61.32
CA LEU A 333 5.34 -47.81 60.49
C LEU A 333 5.97 -48.40 59.23
N VAL A 334 6.86 -47.66 58.57
CA VAL A 334 7.57 -48.10 57.37
C VAL A 334 8.50 -49.29 57.64
N VAL A 335 9.19 -49.29 58.79
CA VAL A 335 10.04 -50.42 59.20
C VAL A 335 9.21 -51.68 59.49
N GLU A 336 8.04 -51.53 60.09
CA GLU A 336 7.10 -52.63 60.31
C GLU A 336 6.55 -53.19 58.99
N GLN A 337 6.27 -52.30 58.03
CA GLN A 337 5.85 -52.67 56.68
C GLN A 337 6.96 -53.40 55.91
N LEU A 338 8.21 -52.94 55.98
CA LEU A 338 9.37 -53.65 55.42
C LEU A 338 9.48 -55.08 55.96
N ARG A 339 9.29 -55.26 57.26
CA ARG A 339 9.39 -56.56 57.93
C ARG A 339 8.28 -57.54 57.52
N THR A 340 7.10 -57.03 57.19
CA THR A 340 5.91 -57.84 56.89
C THR A 340 5.68 -58.06 55.39
N ALA A 341 5.96 -57.05 54.56
CA ALA A 341 5.67 -57.05 53.12
C ALA A 341 6.92 -57.10 52.23
N GLY A 342 8.14 -57.03 52.81
CA GLY A 342 9.40 -57.11 52.06
C GLY A 342 9.77 -55.84 51.27
N SER A 343 8.88 -54.86 51.15
CA SER A 343 9.13 -53.54 50.57
C SER A 343 8.04 -52.55 51.00
N PHE A 344 8.25 -51.27 50.74
CA PHE A 344 7.20 -50.26 50.93
C PHE A 344 7.21 -49.26 49.77
N ASN A 345 6.06 -48.65 49.51
CA ASN A 345 5.94 -47.58 48.53
C ASN A 345 6.70 -46.35 49.02
N TYR A 346 7.46 -45.72 48.14
CA TYR A 346 8.28 -44.56 48.50
C TYR A 346 7.46 -43.48 49.23
N TYR A 347 8.08 -42.73 50.15
CA TYR A 347 7.47 -41.57 50.79
C TYR A 347 8.46 -40.43 51.01
N GLU A 348 7.93 -39.22 51.10
CA GLU A 348 8.71 -38.00 51.33
C GLU A 348 8.94 -37.78 52.82
N LYS A 349 10.18 -37.49 53.18
CA LYS A 349 10.55 -37.03 54.53
C LYS A 349 11.76 -36.13 54.46
N GLU A 350 12.25 -35.69 55.62
CA GLU A 350 13.52 -34.98 55.70
C GLU A 350 14.61 -35.80 56.38
N TYR A 351 15.86 -35.59 55.97
CA TYR A 351 17.03 -35.95 56.77
C TYR A 351 17.69 -34.71 57.36
N ILE A 352 18.24 -34.87 58.56
CA ILE A 352 19.14 -33.91 59.20
C ILE A 352 20.55 -34.21 58.74
N ARG A 353 21.17 -33.25 58.06
CA ARG A 353 22.56 -33.31 57.63
C ARG A 353 23.51 -33.23 58.83
N LYS A 354 24.78 -33.60 58.63
CA LYS A 354 25.82 -33.52 59.66
C LYS A 354 26.01 -32.11 60.26
N ASP A 355 25.73 -31.06 59.48
CA ASP A 355 25.80 -29.66 59.90
C ASP A 355 24.53 -29.14 60.62
N GLY A 356 23.51 -29.98 60.74
CA GLY A 356 22.22 -29.64 61.36
C GLY A 356 21.16 -29.09 60.40
N THR A 357 21.50 -28.84 59.12
CA THR A 357 20.52 -28.41 58.12
C THR A 357 19.63 -29.57 57.67
N ARG A 358 18.44 -29.26 57.15
CA ARG A 358 17.49 -30.28 56.67
C ARG A 358 17.55 -30.46 55.16
N VAL A 359 17.35 -31.69 54.69
CA VAL A 359 17.23 -32.05 53.27
C VAL A 359 15.93 -32.79 53.03
N PRO A 360 15.04 -32.31 52.14
CA PRO A 360 13.87 -33.06 51.75
C PRO A 360 14.28 -34.21 50.83
N VAL A 361 13.81 -35.42 51.14
CA VAL A 361 14.17 -36.64 50.44
C VAL A 361 12.95 -37.50 50.14
N LEU A 362 12.98 -38.16 48.98
CA LEU A 362 12.10 -39.27 48.65
C LEU A 362 12.81 -40.56 49.04
N LEU A 363 12.22 -41.36 49.93
CA LEU A 363 12.79 -42.61 50.41
C LEU A 363 11.94 -43.79 49.96
N GLY A 364 12.56 -44.79 49.32
CA GLY A 364 11.99 -46.13 49.12
C GLY A 364 12.95 -47.21 49.61
N ALA A 365 12.44 -48.36 50.03
CA ALA A 365 13.31 -49.49 50.35
C ALA A 365 12.64 -50.85 50.12
N ALA A 366 13.50 -51.86 49.94
CA ALA A 366 13.13 -53.26 49.82
C ALA A 366 14.09 -54.12 50.65
N VAL A 367 13.58 -55.22 51.19
CA VAL A 367 14.36 -56.24 51.90
C VAL A 367 15.16 -57.05 50.87
N VAL A 368 16.40 -57.39 51.21
CA VAL A 368 17.24 -58.24 50.36
C VAL A 368 16.86 -59.71 50.59
N GLU A 369 16.44 -60.44 49.54
CA GLU A 369 15.89 -61.81 49.62
C GLU A 369 16.76 -62.80 50.42
N GLN A 370 18.08 -62.60 50.46
CA GLN A 370 19.03 -63.48 51.17
C GLN A 370 19.34 -63.04 52.61
N SER A 371 18.77 -61.94 53.11
CA SER A 371 19.03 -61.41 54.46
C SER A 371 17.83 -60.61 54.99
N PRO A 372 16.87 -61.26 55.69
CA PRO A 372 15.57 -60.66 56.04
C PRO A 372 15.64 -59.48 57.05
N ASP A 373 16.79 -59.26 57.69
CA ASP A 373 17.02 -58.12 58.58
C ASP A 373 17.76 -56.95 57.91
N THR A 374 18.03 -57.06 56.60
CA THR A 374 18.76 -56.08 55.79
C THR A 374 17.90 -55.56 54.64
N ALA A 375 17.89 -54.26 54.45
CA ALA A 375 17.15 -53.59 53.39
C ALA A 375 18.09 -52.72 52.54
N ILE A 376 17.82 -52.68 51.23
CA ILE A 376 18.38 -51.69 50.32
C ILE A 376 17.41 -50.52 50.21
N CYS A 377 17.89 -49.31 50.49
CA CYS A 377 17.08 -48.10 50.41
C CYS A 377 17.63 -47.16 49.32
N PHE A 378 16.71 -46.59 48.55
CA PHE A 378 16.97 -45.55 47.57
C PHE A 378 16.45 -44.22 48.12
N THR A 379 17.30 -43.21 48.09
CA THR A 379 17.04 -41.87 48.60
C THR A 379 17.31 -40.87 47.48
N VAL A 380 16.35 -40.00 47.18
CA VAL A 380 16.48 -38.95 46.17
C VAL A 380 16.32 -37.59 46.85
N ASP A 381 17.21 -36.64 46.58
CA ASP A 381 17.07 -35.26 47.08
C ASP A 381 15.98 -34.54 46.27
N LEU A 382 14.99 -33.94 46.95
CA LEU A 382 13.86 -33.23 46.34
C LEU A 382 14.04 -31.70 46.33
N SER A 383 15.22 -31.19 46.68
CA SER A 383 15.47 -29.76 46.85
C SER A 383 15.16 -28.93 45.59
N ASP A 384 15.50 -29.43 44.39
CA ASP A 384 15.26 -28.71 43.13
C ASP A 384 13.77 -28.76 42.72
N ARG A 385 13.09 -29.91 42.93
CA ARG A 385 11.66 -30.05 42.66
C ARG A 385 10.82 -29.08 43.50
N LYS A 386 11.13 -28.95 44.80
CA LYS A 386 10.43 -28.02 45.69
C LYS A 386 10.65 -26.55 45.30
N ARG A 387 11.76 -26.22 44.63
CA ARG A 387 11.97 -24.86 44.06
C ARG A 387 11.14 -24.63 42.80
N SER A 388 11.05 -25.59 41.89
CA SER A 388 10.22 -25.48 40.68
C SER A 388 8.72 -25.41 41.00
N GLU A 389 8.25 -26.13 42.03
CA GLU A 389 6.86 -26.01 42.51
C GLU A 389 6.57 -24.56 42.99
N ALA A 390 7.55 -23.88 43.61
CA ALA A 390 7.42 -22.48 44.01
C ALA A 390 7.42 -21.52 42.80
N GLU A 391 8.15 -21.83 41.74
CA GLU A 391 8.13 -21.06 40.49
C GLU A 391 6.77 -21.15 39.77
N ILE A 392 6.14 -22.34 39.75
CA ILE A 392 4.79 -22.53 39.19
C ILE A 392 3.75 -21.67 39.94
N ILE A 393 3.85 -21.59 41.27
CA ILE A 393 2.98 -20.72 42.07
C ILE A 393 3.16 -19.25 41.68
N ASN A 394 4.40 -18.80 41.44
CA ASN A 394 4.69 -17.45 40.98
C ASN A 394 4.15 -17.19 39.56
N LEU A 395 4.24 -18.18 38.67
CA LEU A 395 3.70 -18.10 37.31
C LEU A 395 2.16 -17.96 37.31
N ASN A 396 1.47 -18.70 38.18
CA ASN A 396 0.02 -18.59 38.37
C ASN A 396 -0.40 -17.20 38.88
N GLN A 397 0.39 -16.60 39.77
CA GLN A 397 0.16 -15.22 40.23
C GLN A 397 0.34 -14.20 39.09
N ASN A 398 1.34 -14.39 38.23
CA ASN A 398 1.53 -13.55 37.05
C ASN A 398 0.40 -13.70 36.01
N LEU A 399 -0.12 -14.91 35.82
CA LEU A 399 -1.26 -15.15 34.94
C LEU A 399 -2.52 -14.43 35.46
N ALA A 400 -2.80 -14.52 36.76
CA ALA A 400 -3.93 -13.81 37.37
C ALA A 400 -3.82 -12.29 37.19
N ARG A 401 -2.61 -11.73 37.28
CA ARG A 401 -2.36 -10.29 37.01
C ARG A 401 -2.71 -9.92 35.57
N ARG A 402 -2.26 -10.71 34.59
CA ARG A 402 -2.53 -10.46 33.15
C ARG A 402 -4.01 -10.59 32.80
N VAL A 403 -4.73 -11.53 33.42
CA VAL A 403 -6.19 -11.66 33.23
C VAL A 403 -6.91 -10.39 33.71
N ASN A 404 -6.54 -9.89 34.89
CA ASN A 404 -7.13 -8.66 35.44
C ASN A 404 -6.81 -7.41 34.60
N GLU A 405 -5.60 -7.32 34.03
CA GLU A 405 -5.23 -6.25 33.09
C GLU A 405 -6.10 -6.28 31.82
N LEU A 406 -6.32 -7.46 31.23
CA LEU A 406 -7.17 -7.64 30.05
C LEU A 406 -8.65 -7.32 30.34
N GLU A 407 -9.17 -7.71 31.50
CA GLU A 407 -10.54 -7.35 31.92
C GLU A 407 -10.70 -5.85 32.09
N THR A 408 -9.71 -5.19 32.70
CA THR A 408 -9.72 -3.73 32.86
C THR A 408 -9.69 -3.01 31.50
N LEU A 409 -8.91 -3.51 30.53
CA LEU A 409 -8.87 -2.94 29.18
C LEU A 409 -10.23 -3.06 28.48
N LEU A 410 -10.89 -4.21 28.56
CA LEU A 410 -12.22 -4.41 27.95
C LEU A 410 -13.29 -3.47 28.53
N ASP A 411 -13.13 -3.04 29.79
CA ASP A 411 -14.06 -2.12 30.47
C ASP A 411 -13.84 -0.64 30.13
N VAL A 412 -12.61 -0.23 29.79
CA VAL A 412 -12.28 1.17 29.50
C VAL A 412 -12.51 1.55 28.03
N ILE A 413 -12.44 0.58 27.11
CA ILE A 413 -12.58 0.85 25.67
C ILE A 413 -14.05 1.21 25.33
N PRO A 414 -14.32 2.36 24.66
CA PRO A 414 -15.66 2.78 24.26
C PRO A 414 -16.16 2.06 22.98
N LEU A 415 -15.77 0.79 22.81
CA LEU A 415 -16.10 -0.06 21.68
C LEU A 415 -16.95 -1.21 22.20
N GLY A 416 -18.06 -1.51 21.53
CA GLY A 416 -18.90 -2.64 21.93
C GLY A 416 -18.22 -3.96 21.56
N ILE A 417 -17.74 -4.73 22.55
CA ILE A 417 -17.09 -6.02 22.31
C ILE A 417 -18.00 -7.14 22.79
N ALA A 418 -18.18 -8.15 21.95
CA ALA A 418 -18.94 -9.36 22.22
C ALA A 418 -18.09 -10.60 21.93
N ILE A 419 -18.12 -11.61 22.80
CA ILE A 419 -17.35 -12.85 22.66
C ILE A 419 -18.29 -14.03 22.83
N ALA A 420 -18.43 -14.84 21.78
CA ALA A 420 -19.11 -16.12 21.81
C ALA A 420 -18.17 -17.20 22.37
N GLN A 421 -18.64 -17.96 23.35
CA GLN A 421 -17.85 -19.01 24.01
C GLN A 421 -18.03 -20.40 23.39
N ASP A 422 -18.90 -20.50 22.38
CA ASP A 422 -19.22 -21.74 21.70
C ASP A 422 -19.40 -21.52 20.19
N PRO A 423 -19.19 -22.55 19.35
CA PRO A 423 -19.29 -22.44 17.89
C PRO A 423 -20.70 -22.13 17.38
N LYS A 424 -21.75 -22.40 18.17
CA LYS A 424 -23.15 -22.09 17.82
C LYS A 424 -23.56 -20.69 18.28
N CYS A 425 -22.65 -19.97 18.94
CA CYS A 425 -22.88 -18.68 19.57
C CYS A 425 -24.12 -18.68 20.49
N GLN A 426 -24.39 -19.77 21.19
CA GLN A 426 -25.50 -19.85 22.14
C GLN A 426 -25.25 -18.97 23.37
N TYR A 427 -23.99 -18.77 23.73
CA TYR A 427 -23.58 -17.92 24.85
C TYR A 427 -22.63 -16.82 24.37
N ILE A 428 -23.11 -15.57 24.42
CA ILE A 428 -22.34 -14.37 24.05
C ILE A 428 -22.20 -13.47 25.27
N ARG A 429 -20.96 -13.25 25.70
CA ARG A 429 -20.61 -12.27 26.74
C ARG A 429 -20.24 -10.95 26.09
N VAL A 430 -20.63 -9.85 26.71
CA VAL A 430 -20.38 -8.50 26.21
C VAL A 430 -19.62 -7.67 27.23
N ASN A 431 -18.83 -6.69 26.77
CA ASN A 431 -18.19 -5.72 27.65
C ASN A 431 -19.18 -4.63 28.11
N SER A 432 -18.74 -3.77 29.02
CA SER A 432 -19.57 -2.71 29.62
C SER A 432 -20.17 -1.74 28.58
N ALA A 433 -19.41 -1.40 27.53
CA ALA A 433 -19.85 -0.53 26.44
C ALA A 433 -21.01 -1.15 25.64
N MET A 434 -20.86 -2.41 25.23
CA MET A 434 -21.92 -3.12 24.49
C MET A 434 -23.14 -3.40 25.37
N ALA A 435 -22.95 -3.74 26.64
CA ALA A 435 -24.07 -3.93 27.58
C ALA A 435 -24.95 -2.67 27.71
N LYS A 436 -24.33 -1.48 27.77
CA LYS A 436 -25.05 -0.19 27.77
C LYS A 436 -25.79 0.06 26.47
N LEU A 437 -25.14 -0.16 25.32
CA LEU A 437 -25.76 0.00 23.99
C LEU A 437 -26.96 -0.93 23.80
N MET A 438 -26.93 -2.13 24.38
CA MET A 438 -28.00 -3.11 24.27
C MET A 438 -29.07 -2.99 25.37
N GLY A 439 -28.85 -2.14 26.38
CA GLY A 439 -29.71 -2.05 27.57
C GLY A 439 -29.76 -3.34 28.40
N LEU A 440 -28.68 -4.14 28.39
CA LEU A 440 -28.56 -5.42 29.09
C LEU A 440 -27.75 -5.28 30.39
N SER A 441 -27.92 -6.24 31.32
CA SER A 441 -27.02 -6.33 32.46
C SER A 441 -25.65 -6.90 32.02
N PRO A 442 -24.53 -6.52 32.65
CA PRO A 442 -23.18 -6.92 32.21
C PRO A 442 -22.94 -8.43 32.14
N ASN A 443 -23.73 -9.22 32.89
CA ASN A 443 -23.62 -10.68 32.95
C ASN A 443 -24.75 -11.41 32.21
N ALA A 444 -25.66 -10.68 31.55
CA ALA A 444 -26.72 -11.31 30.75
C ALA A 444 -26.16 -11.89 29.45
N ASN A 445 -26.72 -13.02 29.02
CA ASN A 445 -26.41 -13.58 27.72
C ASN A 445 -26.97 -12.65 26.62
N ALA A 446 -26.07 -12.11 25.79
CA ALA A 446 -26.46 -11.21 24.72
C ALA A 446 -26.94 -11.94 23.46
N SER A 447 -26.90 -13.28 23.44
CA SER A 447 -27.15 -14.08 22.24
C SER A 447 -28.64 -14.22 21.88
N LYS A 448 -28.96 -13.96 20.62
CA LYS A 448 -30.25 -14.35 20.01
C LYS A 448 -30.38 -15.84 19.70
N SER A 449 -29.27 -16.58 19.69
CA SER A 449 -29.22 -18.03 19.52
C SER A 449 -29.37 -18.79 20.84
N ALA A 450 -29.48 -18.09 21.97
CA ALA A 450 -29.68 -18.67 23.30
C ALA A 450 -30.99 -19.49 23.41
N PRO A 451 -31.12 -20.38 24.41
CA PRO A 451 -32.40 -21.00 24.77
C PRO A 451 -33.49 -19.95 25.02
N LEU A 452 -34.76 -20.28 24.74
CA LEU A 452 -35.88 -19.32 24.74
C LEU A 452 -36.02 -18.49 26.03
N GLU A 453 -35.69 -19.08 27.17
CA GLU A 453 -35.78 -18.44 28.50
C GLU A 453 -34.68 -17.38 28.74
N GLU A 454 -33.58 -17.42 27.99
CA GLU A 454 -32.42 -16.54 28.13
C GLU A 454 -32.30 -15.52 26.98
N ARG A 455 -33.22 -15.52 26.01
CA ARG A 455 -33.14 -14.64 24.83
C ARG A 455 -33.42 -13.18 25.21
N PRO A 456 -32.54 -12.24 24.85
CA PRO A 456 -32.76 -10.82 25.09
C PRO A 456 -33.84 -10.24 24.16
N SER A 457 -34.50 -9.16 24.60
CA SER A 457 -35.71 -8.59 23.98
C SER A 457 -35.47 -7.61 22.82
N TYR A 458 -34.23 -7.18 22.57
CA TYR A 458 -33.91 -6.24 21.49
C TYR A 458 -34.23 -6.83 20.11
N LYS A 459 -34.51 -6.02 19.09
CA LYS A 459 -34.63 -6.47 17.70
C LYS A 459 -33.48 -5.90 16.88
N VAL A 460 -33.03 -6.65 15.88
CA VAL A 460 -31.96 -6.20 14.97
C VAL A 460 -32.52 -6.20 13.56
N PHE A 461 -32.38 -5.06 12.90
CA PHE A 461 -32.82 -4.88 11.53
C PHE A 461 -31.61 -4.62 10.64
N ARG A 462 -31.74 -5.00 9.37
CA ARG A 462 -30.83 -4.61 8.30
C ARG A 462 -31.71 -4.14 7.16
N GLN A 463 -31.50 -2.91 6.68
CA GLN A 463 -32.32 -2.30 5.62
C GLN A 463 -33.83 -2.39 5.91
N SER A 464 -34.23 -2.07 7.15
CA SER A 464 -35.64 -2.11 7.61
C SER A 464 -36.29 -3.49 7.69
N GLN A 465 -35.56 -4.59 7.49
CA GLN A 465 -36.03 -5.96 7.69
C GLN A 465 -35.40 -6.60 8.93
N GLU A 466 -36.20 -7.26 9.77
CA GLU A 466 -35.68 -7.96 10.96
C GLU A 466 -34.88 -9.19 10.52
N ILE A 467 -33.64 -9.32 11.00
CA ILE A 467 -32.74 -10.42 10.62
C ILE A 467 -32.78 -11.57 11.64
N PRO A 468 -32.80 -12.83 11.18
CA PRO A 468 -32.78 -13.99 12.08
C PRO A 468 -31.41 -14.16 12.76
N ALA A 469 -31.40 -14.84 13.91
CA ALA A 469 -30.20 -15.03 14.72
C ALA A 469 -29.02 -15.66 13.96
N SER A 470 -29.29 -16.55 13.00
CA SER A 470 -28.28 -17.22 12.16
C SER A 470 -27.57 -16.29 11.18
N GLU A 471 -28.18 -15.15 10.86
CA GLU A 471 -27.63 -14.16 9.92
C GLU A 471 -26.91 -13.01 10.64
N LEU A 472 -26.85 -13.05 11.97
CA LEU A 472 -26.06 -12.09 12.73
C LEU A 472 -24.56 -12.32 12.49
N PRO A 473 -23.73 -11.25 12.45
CA PRO A 473 -22.33 -11.34 12.05
C PRO A 473 -21.50 -12.36 12.84
N MET A 474 -21.73 -12.46 14.16
CA MET A 474 -20.99 -13.39 15.02
C MET A 474 -21.32 -14.86 14.75
N GLN A 475 -22.60 -15.15 14.48
CA GLN A 475 -23.10 -16.48 14.12
C GLN A 475 -22.57 -16.89 12.75
N GLN A 476 -22.58 -15.98 11.80
CA GLN A 476 -22.03 -16.20 10.47
C GLN A 476 -20.52 -16.43 10.50
N ALA A 477 -19.77 -15.64 11.28
CA ALA A 477 -18.33 -15.81 11.42
C ALA A 477 -17.97 -17.16 12.07
N ALA A 478 -18.70 -17.55 13.12
CA ALA A 478 -18.49 -18.83 13.78
C ALA A 478 -18.84 -20.03 12.87
N SER A 479 -19.93 -19.95 12.08
CA SER A 479 -20.34 -21.04 11.18
C SER A 479 -19.51 -21.15 9.91
N SER A 480 -19.06 -20.03 9.36
CA SER A 480 -18.27 -19.98 8.12
C SER A 480 -16.77 -20.19 8.35
N GLY A 481 -16.28 -19.92 9.56
CA GLY A 481 -14.85 -19.90 9.85
C GLY A 481 -14.12 -18.76 9.15
N GLN A 482 -14.83 -17.74 8.65
CA GLN A 482 -14.29 -16.56 8.00
C GLN A 482 -14.73 -15.29 8.73
N PRO A 483 -13.94 -14.21 8.69
CA PRO A 483 -14.36 -12.92 9.24
C PRO A 483 -15.53 -12.32 8.45
N VAL A 484 -16.46 -11.70 9.15
CA VAL A 484 -17.61 -10.97 8.61
C VAL A 484 -17.42 -9.51 8.99
N LEU A 485 -17.18 -8.65 8.00
CA LEU A 485 -16.80 -7.25 8.21
C LEU A 485 -17.86 -6.28 7.67
N ASP A 486 -17.85 -5.08 8.22
CA ASP A 486 -18.61 -3.89 7.79
C ASP A 486 -20.13 -4.10 7.69
N VAL A 487 -20.69 -4.84 8.65
CA VAL A 487 -22.14 -5.09 8.68
C VAL A 487 -22.85 -3.97 9.42
N GLU A 488 -23.58 -3.15 8.69
CA GLU A 488 -24.48 -2.14 9.28
C GLU A 488 -25.78 -2.79 9.80
N LEU A 489 -26.12 -2.50 11.06
CA LEU A 489 -27.24 -3.07 11.79
C LEU A 489 -28.00 -1.96 12.51
N ASP A 490 -29.33 -2.02 12.50
CA ASP A 490 -30.19 -1.15 13.28
C ASP A 490 -30.67 -1.90 14.54
N LEU A 491 -30.16 -1.48 15.70
CA LEU A 491 -30.52 -2.08 16.99
C LEU A 491 -31.69 -1.33 17.63
N VAL A 492 -32.80 -2.04 17.83
CA VAL A 492 -34.01 -1.52 18.50
C VAL A 492 -34.14 -2.16 19.88
N ILE A 493 -33.90 -1.37 20.93
CA ILE A 493 -33.92 -1.86 22.32
C ILE A 493 -35.35 -1.95 22.86
N LYS A 494 -36.19 -0.96 22.56
CA LYS A 494 -37.62 -0.90 22.94
C LYS A 494 -38.47 -0.42 21.76
N GLU A 495 -39.70 -0.92 21.64
CA GLU A 495 -40.62 -0.42 20.62
C GLU A 495 -40.94 1.06 20.89
N GLY A 496 -40.78 1.90 19.87
CA GLY A 496 -40.98 3.36 19.94
C GLY A 496 -39.72 4.19 20.21
N THR A 497 -38.56 3.59 20.51
CA THR A 497 -37.29 4.33 20.57
C THR A 497 -36.57 4.31 19.21
N PRO A 498 -35.90 5.40 18.81
CA PRO A 498 -35.12 5.42 17.58
C PRO A 498 -34.04 4.33 17.59
N PRO A 499 -33.80 3.64 16.46
CA PRO A 499 -32.78 2.60 16.37
C PRO A 499 -31.37 3.18 16.54
N VAL A 500 -30.50 2.45 17.24
CA VAL A 500 -29.07 2.73 17.28
C VAL A 500 -28.43 2.06 16.07
N LYS A 501 -27.74 2.84 15.22
CA LYS A 501 -27.05 2.30 14.04
C LYS A 501 -25.68 1.79 14.47
N LEU A 502 -25.43 0.51 14.26
CA LEU A 502 -24.19 -0.16 14.60
C LEU A 502 -23.44 -0.60 13.34
N LEU A 503 -22.13 -0.40 13.32
CA LEU A 503 -21.21 -1.05 12.38
C LEU A 503 -20.55 -2.24 13.11
N GLY A 504 -20.87 -3.46 12.67
CA GLY A 504 -20.42 -4.70 13.29
C GLY A 504 -19.38 -5.45 12.46
N ASN A 505 -18.27 -5.80 13.11
CA ASN A 505 -17.23 -6.68 12.60
C ASN A 505 -17.16 -7.93 13.48
N ALA A 506 -17.05 -9.13 12.90
CA ALA A 506 -16.92 -10.37 13.64
C ALA A 506 -15.85 -11.29 13.03
N ALA A 507 -15.11 -12.00 13.88
CA ALA A 507 -14.09 -12.96 13.47
C ALA A 507 -14.23 -14.28 14.24
N PRO A 508 -13.93 -15.44 13.61
CA PRO A 508 -13.91 -16.72 14.29
C PRO A 508 -12.73 -16.82 15.27
N LEU A 509 -12.94 -17.52 16.37
CA LEU A 509 -11.89 -17.90 17.31
C LEU A 509 -11.57 -19.37 17.10
N PHE A 510 -10.30 -19.70 16.94
CA PHE A 510 -9.83 -21.08 16.75
C PHE A 510 -9.17 -21.64 18.01
N ASP A 511 -9.22 -22.95 18.19
CA ASP A 511 -8.43 -23.68 19.19
C ASP A 511 -7.06 -24.14 18.64
N GLU A 512 -6.27 -24.84 19.47
CA GLU A 512 -4.93 -25.35 19.12
C GLU A 512 -4.95 -26.36 17.95
N GLN A 513 -6.12 -26.90 17.61
CA GLN A 513 -6.31 -27.87 16.53
C GLN A 513 -6.86 -27.21 15.26
N GLY A 514 -7.02 -25.88 15.27
CA GLY A 514 -7.56 -25.10 14.16
C GLY A 514 -9.07 -25.20 14.00
N GLN A 515 -9.80 -25.77 14.97
CA GLN A 515 -11.26 -25.83 14.94
C GLN A 515 -11.85 -24.54 15.51
N CYS A 516 -12.95 -24.08 14.90
CA CYS A 516 -13.68 -22.92 15.39
C CYS A 516 -14.29 -23.23 16.77
N ARG A 517 -13.89 -22.49 17.80
CA ARG A 517 -14.37 -22.61 19.17
C ARG A 517 -15.39 -21.52 19.55
N GLY A 518 -15.60 -20.53 18.69
CA GLY A 518 -16.49 -19.40 18.92
C GLY A 518 -16.19 -18.25 17.96
N SER A 519 -16.64 -17.05 18.31
CA SER A 519 -16.37 -15.83 17.54
C SER A 519 -16.27 -14.61 18.44
N ILE A 520 -15.58 -13.58 17.98
CA ILE A 520 -15.48 -12.28 18.63
C ILE A 520 -16.06 -11.22 17.69
N GLY A 521 -16.87 -10.32 18.24
CA GLY A 521 -17.51 -9.21 17.53
C GLY A 521 -17.11 -7.87 18.13
N ALA A 522 -16.89 -6.88 17.29
CA ALA A 522 -16.67 -5.48 17.62
C ALA A 522 -17.75 -4.63 16.94
N PHE A 523 -18.41 -3.75 17.70
CA PHE A 523 -19.54 -2.95 17.27
C PHE A 523 -19.32 -1.48 17.61
N VAL A 524 -19.42 -0.62 16.61
CA VAL A 524 -19.27 0.83 16.72
C VAL A 524 -20.64 1.48 16.52
N ASP A 525 -21.01 2.43 17.38
CA ASP A 525 -22.18 3.28 17.14
C ASP A 525 -21.85 4.31 16.05
N ILE A 526 -22.59 4.24 14.94
CA ILE A 526 -22.45 5.11 13.77
C ILE A 526 -23.68 6.00 13.57
N THR A 527 -24.56 6.11 14.57
CA THR A 527 -25.84 6.83 14.46
C THR A 527 -25.65 8.30 14.05
N GLU A 528 -24.73 9.00 14.69
CA GLU A 528 -24.44 10.41 14.39
C GLU A 528 -23.80 10.58 13.01
N ARG A 529 -22.85 9.70 12.67
CA ARG A 529 -22.21 9.69 11.35
C ARG A 529 -23.23 9.53 10.22
N LYS A 530 -24.16 8.58 10.36
CA LYS A 530 -25.21 8.34 9.35
C LYS A 530 -26.16 9.51 9.20
N ARG A 531 -26.50 10.20 10.30
CA ARG A 531 -27.31 11.43 10.24
C ARG A 531 -26.62 12.53 9.44
N ILE A 532 -25.31 12.71 9.59
CA ILE A 532 -24.52 13.69 8.82
C ILE A 532 -24.48 13.31 7.33
N GLU A 533 -24.20 12.03 7.02
CA GLU A 533 -24.18 11.54 5.63
C GLU A 533 -25.54 11.76 4.91
N GLU A 534 -26.66 11.57 5.60
CA GLU A 534 -28.00 11.84 5.07
C GLU A 534 -28.26 13.34 4.84
N GLN A 535 -27.82 14.21 5.76
CA GLN A 535 -27.93 15.67 5.62
C GLN A 535 -27.10 16.19 4.44
N GLU A 536 -25.86 15.72 4.26
CA GLU A 536 -25.02 16.10 3.12
C GLU A 536 -25.65 15.68 1.78
N ARG A 537 -26.18 14.46 1.71
CA ARG A 537 -26.85 13.95 0.51
C ARG A 537 -28.04 14.83 0.12
N PHE A 538 -28.86 15.24 1.09
CA PHE A 538 -29.98 16.16 0.85
C PHE A 538 -29.51 17.51 0.30
N LEU A 539 -28.42 18.08 0.84
CA LEU A 539 -27.89 19.37 0.34
C LEU A 539 -27.38 19.28 -1.10
N VAL A 540 -26.77 18.15 -1.48
CA VAL A 540 -26.35 17.90 -2.88
C VAL A 540 -27.56 17.83 -3.80
N GLU A 541 -28.59 17.05 -3.44
CA GLU A 541 -29.81 16.93 -4.23
C GLU A 541 -30.54 18.27 -4.36
N ALA A 542 -30.66 19.01 -3.26
CA ALA A 542 -31.23 20.36 -3.27
C ALA A 542 -30.43 21.30 -4.17
N SER A 543 -29.09 21.24 -4.14
CA SER A 543 -28.23 22.09 -4.98
C SER A 543 -28.39 21.79 -6.48
N ASN A 544 -28.55 20.52 -6.84
CA ASN A 544 -28.81 20.11 -8.22
C ASN A 544 -30.15 20.66 -8.72
N ILE A 545 -31.21 20.58 -7.91
CA ILE A 545 -32.51 21.17 -8.23
C ILE A 545 -32.39 22.70 -8.41
N LEU A 546 -31.64 23.35 -7.53
CA LEU A 546 -31.42 24.79 -7.57
C LEU A 546 -30.63 25.26 -8.82
N ALA A 547 -29.78 24.41 -9.38
CA ALA A 547 -28.99 24.72 -10.58
C ALA A 547 -29.67 24.32 -11.90
N ALA A 548 -30.71 23.48 -11.86
CA ALA A 548 -31.29 22.85 -13.06
C ALA A 548 -32.16 23.78 -13.94
N SER A 549 -32.59 24.93 -13.42
CA SER A 549 -33.43 25.88 -14.14
C SER A 549 -32.99 27.32 -13.85
N LEU A 550 -33.38 28.25 -14.72
CA LEU A 550 -33.22 29.69 -14.51
C LEU A 550 -34.54 30.36 -14.11
N ASP A 551 -35.65 29.62 -14.11
CA ASP A 551 -36.93 30.07 -13.57
C ASP A 551 -37.00 29.77 -12.08
N TYR A 552 -36.81 30.82 -11.27
CA TYR A 552 -36.79 30.71 -9.82
C TYR A 552 -38.11 30.19 -9.23
N GLN A 553 -39.25 30.35 -9.89
CA GLN A 553 -40.53 29.84 -9.38
C GLN A 553 -40.58 28.31 -9.43
N THR A 554 -40.19 27.74 -10.57
CA THR A 554 -40.07 26.28 -10.74
C THR A 554 -39.07 25.69 -9.75
N ILE A 555 -37.91 26.34 -9.58
CA ILE A 555 -36.85 25.88 -8.68
C ILE A 555 -37.31 25.84 -7.22
N LEU A 556 -37.91 26.93 -6.72
CA LEU A 556 -38.38 27.00 -5.35
C LEU A 556 -39.52 26.00 -5.09
N ASN A 557 -40.37 25.74 -6.08
CA ASN A 557 -41.40 24.73 -5.94
C ASN A 557 -40.84 23.31 -5.79
N ASN A 558 -39.85 22.97 -6.60
CA ASN A 558 -39.16 21.68 -6.49
C ASN A 558 -38.40 21.55 -5.16
N LEU A 559 -37.79 22.64 -4.67
CA LEU A 559 -37.12 22.68 -3.37
C LEU A 559 -38.09 22.44 -2.21
N ALA A 560 -39.27 23.08 -2.24
CA ALA A 560 -40.30 22.89 -1.22
C ALA A 560 -40.79 21.43 -1.21
N GLN A 561 -40.99 20.84 -2.38
CA GLN A 561 -41.38 19.44 -2.52
C GLN A 561 -40.30 18.49 -2.01
N LEU A 562 -39.03 18.70 -2.36
CA LEU A 562 -37.92 17.88 -1.86
C LEU A 562 -37.81 17.91 -0.33
N SER A 563 -38.08 19.07 0.25
CA SER A 563 -38.02 19.27 1.70
C SER A 563 -39.08 18.48 2.48
N VAL A 564 -40.13 17.98 1.81
CA VAL A 564 -41.20 17.17 2.40
C VAL A 564 -41.16 15.75 1.82
N PRO A 565 -41.05 14.68 2.64
CA PRO A 565 -41.16 14.65 4.10
C PRO A 565 -39.82 14.77 4.84
N GLN A 566 -38.70 14.88 4.12
CA GLN A 566 -37.36 14.69 4.69
C GLN A 566 -37.03 15.69 5.81
N LEU A 567 -37.26 16.98 5.59
CA LEU A 567 -36.94 18.05 6.52
C LEU A 567 -38.18 18.60 7.25
N ALA A 568 -39.38 18.46 6.68
CA ALA A 568 -40.63 18.95 7.28
C ALA A 568 -41.86 18.14 6.87
N ASP A 569 -42.94 18.26 7.64
CA ASP A 569 -44.26 17.80 7.20
C ASP A 569 -44.87 18.84 6.25
N TRP A 570 -44.67 20.12 6.55
CA TRP A 570 -45.05 21.24 5.69
C TRP A 570 -43.84 22.13 5.38
N CYS A 571 -43.69 22.50 4.11
CA CYS A 571 -42.71 23.49 3.67
C CYS A 571 -43.42 24.62 2.92
N SER A 572 -43.15 25.87 3.25
CA SER A 572 -43.67 27.04 2.51
C SER A 572 -42.57 28.05 2.23
N ILE A 573 -42.59 28.61 1.01
CA ILE A 573 -41.57 29.54 0.53
C ILE A 573 -42.22 30.85 0.11
N HIS A 574 -41.70 31.95 0.64
CA HIS A 574 -42.19 33.30 0.39
C HIS A 574 -41.08 34.17 -0.19
N ILE A 575 -41.40 35.00 -1.17
CA ILE A 575 -40.47 35.93 -1.84
C ILE A 575 -40.94 37.37 -1.66
N LEU A 576 -39.98 38.26 -1.46
CA LEU A 576 -40.18 39.71 -1.42
C LEU A 576 -40.16 40.25 -2.86
N GLU A 577 -41.27 40.85 -3.29
CA GLU A 577 -41.41 41.49 -4.59
C GLU A 577 -40.91 42.96 -4.54
N THR A 578 -40.67 43.56 -5.71
CA THR A 578 -40.09 44.91 -5.82
C THR A 578 -41.00 46.02 -5.28
N ASP A 579 -42.30 45.77 -5.16
CA ASP A 579 -43.28 46.68 -4.55
C ASP A 579 -43.34 46.58 -3.01
N GLY A 580 -42.52 45.71 -2.41
CA GLY A 580 -42.47 45.47 -0.97
C GLY A 580 -43.54 44.49 -0.45
N SER A 581 -44.33 43.88 -1.34
CA SER A 581 -45.28 42.83 -0.97
C SER A 581 -44.57 41.47 -0.80
N ILE A 582 -45.10 40.65 0.12
CA ILE A 582 -44.60 39.28 0.35
C ILE A 582 -45.55 38.31 -0.34
N ARG A 583 -45.05 37.58 -1.33
CA ARG A 583 -45.82 36.58 -2.08
C ARG A 583 -45.40 35.18 -1.71
N GLN A 584 -46.36 34.31 -1.41
CA GLN A 584 -46.11 32.87 -1.30
C GLN A 584 -45.88 32.30 -2.70
N VAL A 585 -44.70 31.74 -2.94
CA VAL A 585 -44.30 31.19 -4.24
C VAL A 585 -44.51 29.68 -4.30
N SER A 586 -44.37 28.98 -3.17
CA SER A 586 -44.62 27.54 -3.10
C SER A 586 -45.07 27.10 -1.71
N VAL A 587 -45.83 26.01 -1.68
CA VAL A 587 -46.17 25.22 -0.49
C VAL A 587 -46.12 23.73 -0.86
N ALA A 588 -45.56 22.92 0.04
CA ALA A 588 -45.49 21.48 -0.10
C ALA A 588 -45.97 20.78 1.18
N HIS A 589 -46.66 19.65 0.96
CA HIS A 589 -47.12 18.71 1.98
C HIS A 589 -47.23 17.32 1.32
N SER A 590 -47.12 16.24 2.10
CA SER A 590 -47.21 14.85 1.61
C SER A 590 -48.56 14.51 0.94
N ALA A 591 -49.62 15.20 1.35
CA ALA A 591 -50.97 15.08 0.79
C ALA A 591 -51.36 16.30 -0.07
N LEU A 592 -51.68 16.08 -1.34
CA LEU A 592 -52.05 17.14 -2.30
C LEU A 592 -53.33 17.90 -1.91
N SER A 593 -54.27 17.26 -1.21
CA SER A 593 -55.48 17.90 -0.70
C SER A 593 -55.17 18.97 0.36
N GLN A 594 -54.14 18.73 1.17
CA GLN A 594 -53.66 19.65 2.21
C GLN A 594 -52.92 20.85 1.60
N VAL A 595 -52.14 20.62 0.53
CA VAL A 595 -51.51 21.70 -0.27
C VAL A 595 -52.57 22.67 -0.81
N ARG A 596 -53.59 22.16 -1.52
CA ARG A 596 -54.67 22.98 -2.10
C ARG A 596 -55.46 23.75 -1.03
N TRP A 597 -55.64 23.14 0.13
CA TRP A 597 -56.33 23.78 1.24
C TRP A 597 -55.50 24.95 1.82
N LEU A 598 -54.19 24.78 2.00
CA LEU A 598 -53.33 25.85 2.50
C LEU A 598 -53.16 26.99 1.48
N GLU A 599 -53.11 26.69 0.17
CA GLU A 599 -53.13 27.71 -0.88
C GLU A 599 -54.40 28.56 -0.84
N ALA A 600 -55.57 27.92 -0.66
CA ALA A 600 -56.84 28.63 -0.52
C ALA A 600 -56.90 29.49 0.75
N LEU A 601 -56.31 29.01 1.85
CA LEU A 601 -56.18 29.74 3.10
C LEU A 601 -55.24 30.96 2.94
N ALA A 602 -54.11 30.80 2.27
CA ALA A 602 -53.13 31.87 2.02
C ALA A 602 -53.72 33.00 1.16
N CYS A 603 -54.62 32.69 0.23
CA CYS A 603 -55.36 33.70 -0.55
C CYS A 603 -56.33 34.53 0.33
N HIS A 604 -56.95 33.92 1.34
CA HIS A 604 -57.87 34.62 2.26
C HIS A 604 -57.11 35.39 3.36
N TYR A 605 -55.94 34.88 3.78
CA TYR A 605 -55.10 35.46 4.82
C TYR A 605 -53.66 35.69 4.32
N PRO A 606 -53.43 36.60 3.36
CA PRO A 606 -52.10 36.84 2.80
C PRO A 606 -51.15 37.39 3.87
N VAL A 607 -49.89 36.96 3.88
CA VAL A 607 -48.88 37.40 4.87
C VAL A 607 -48.79 38.92 4.92
N SER A 608 -48.93 39.50 6.11
CA SER A 608 -48.86 40.96 6.30
C SER A 608 -47.41 41.37 6.44
N SER A 609 -47.00 42.37 5.66
CA SER A 609 -45.68 42.99 5.76
C SER A 609 -45.44 43.70 7.10
N ASN A 610 -46.47 43.98 7.90
CA ASN A 610 -46.35 44.63 9.21
C ASN A 610 -46.33 43.66 10.40
N SER A 611 -46.32 42.33 10.15
CA SER A 611 -46.29 41.34 11.23
C SER A 611 -44.89 41.26 11.87
N THR A 612 -44.82 41.21 13.20
CA THR A 612 -43.56 41.08 13.96
C THR A 612 -43.18 39.63 14.26
N LEU A 613 -43.92 38.66 13.75
CA LEU A 613 -43.73 37.22 14.01
C LEU A 613 -43.70 36.42 12.69
N GLY A 614 -42.96 35.30 12.71
CA GLY A 614 -42.89 34.34 11.62
C GLY A 614 -42.17 34.84 10.37
N VAL A 615 -42.69 34.53 9.19
CA VAL A 615 -42.09 34.85 7.87
C VAL A 615 -41.74 36.33 7.72
N SER A 616 -42.61 37.23 8.18
CA SER A 616 -42.39 38.67 8.08
C SER A 616 -41.19 39.11 8.92
N GLN A 617 -41.03 38.58 10.14
CA GLN A 617 -39.89 38.88 11.00
C GLN A 617 -38.56 38.48 10.33
N VAL A 618 -38.50 37.27 9.77
CA VAL A 618 -37.29 36.76 9.11
C VAL A 618 -36.92 37.57 7.88
N ILE A 619 -37.89 38.00 7.07
CA ILE A 619 -37.63 38.83 5.89
C ILE A 619 -37.08 40.21 6.28
N HIS A 620 -37.62 40.85 7.33
CA HIS A 620 -37.20 42.19 7.76
C HIS A 620 -35.87 42.20 8.53
N THR A 621 -35.65 41.21 9.38
CA THR A 621 -34.44 41.13 10.22
C THR A 621 -33.28 40.44 9.52
N GLY A 622 -33.57 39.50 8.63
CA GLY A 622 -32.56 38.60 8.06
C GLY A 622 -32.05 37.56 9.05
N GLU A 623 -32.68 37.40 10.21
CA GLU A 623 -32.32 36.41 11.23
C GLU A 623 -33.29 35.23 11.21
N SER A 624 -32.76 34.01 11.35
CA SER A 624 -33.56 32.79 11.42
C SER A 624 -34.26 32.65 12.77
N VAL A 625 -35.41 31.97 12.79
CA VAL A 625 -36.20 31.74 14.01
C VAL A 625 -36.52 30.27 14.17
N LEU A 626 -36.29 29.72 15.37
CA LEU A 626 -36.62 28.36 15.78
C LEU A 626 -37.72 28.37 16.84
N TYR A 627 -38.77 27.58 16.63
CA TYR A 627 -39.83 27.29 17.58
C TYR A 627 -39.77 25.80 17.95
N PRO A 628 -39.04 25.41 19.02
CA PRO A 628 -38.91 24.00 19.41
C PRO A 628 -40.25 23.37 19.81
N GLU A 629 -41.16 24.20 20.35
CA GLU A 629 -42.52 23.83 20.71
C GLU A 629 -43.45 25.00 20.38
N ILE A 630 -44.59 24.71 19.73
CA ILE A 630 -45.62 25.70 19.38
C ILE A 630 -46.79 25.54 20.34
N ASP A 631 -46.99 26.54 21.19
CA ASP A 631 -48.09 26.60 22.15
C ASP A 631 -49.29 27.39 21.60
N ASP A 632 -50.43 27.30 22.29
CA ASP A 632 -51.66 27.95 21.84
C ASP A 632 -51.57 29.49 21.89
N ASN A 633 -50.73 30.05 22.77
CA ASN A 633 -50.51 31.50 22.84
C ASN A 633 -49.80 32.02 21.58
N LEU A 634 -48.83 31.27 21.05
CA LEU A 634 -48.15 31.60 19.81
C LEU A 634 -49.12 31.53 18.62
N LEU A 635 -50.01 30.52 18.57
CA LEU A 635 -51.04 30.42 17.54
C LEU A 635 -52.04 31.59 17.59
N GLN A 636 -52.47 31.99 18.79
CA GLN A 636 -53.33 33.16 19.00
C GLN A 636 -52.67 34.46 18.53
N SER A 637 -51.35 34.58 18.69
CA SER A 637 -50.58 35.75 18.27
C SER A 637 -50.37 35.84 16.75
N LEU A 638 -50.44 34.71 16.04
CA LEU A 638 -50.36 34.62 14.57
C LEU A 638 -51.72 34.78 13.88
N ALA A 639 -52.82 34.48 14.59
CA ALA A 639 -54.18 34.58 14.05
C ALA A 639 -54.65 36.04 13.90
N ARG A 640 -55.48 36.30 12.87
CA ARG A 640 -56.04 37.64 12.60
C ARG A 640 -57.45 37.80 13.13
N ASP A 641 -58.20 36.71 13.10
CA ASP A 641 -59.54 36.58 13.60
C ASP A 641 -59.74 35.14 14.10
N ARG A 642 -60.95 34.85 14.59
CA ARG A 642 -61.28 33.53 15.15
C ARG A 642 -61.29 32.42 14.09
N ASP A 643 -61.65 32.74 12.85
CA ASP A 643 -61.74 31.76 11.78
C ASP A 643 -60.31 31.36 11.34
N HIS A 644 -59.39 32.33 11.24
CA HIS A 644 -57.97 32.09 11.00
C HIS A 644 -57.33 31.27 12.13
N LEU A 645 -57.63 31.57 13.40
CA LEU A 645 -57.13 30.78 14.53
C LEU A 645 -57.59 29.32 14.45
N GLN A 646 -58.87 29.09 14.09
CA GLN A 646 -59.41 27.75 13.94
C GLN A 646 -58.76 27.00 12.78
N SER A 647 -58.42 27.68 11.68
CA SER A 647 -57.64 27.08 10.58
C SER A 647 -56.20 26.74 11.00
N LEU A 648 -55.51 27.60 11.76
CA LEU A 648 -54.15 27.29 12.25
C LEU A 648 -54.12 26.07 13.19
N HIS A 649 -55.17 25.88 14.00
CA HIS A 649 -55.33 24.68 14.83
C HIS A 649 -55.46 23.37 14.02
N GLN A 650 -56.06 23.45 12.83
CA GLN A 650 -56.23 22.28 11.96
C GLN A 650 -54.90 21.79 11.36
N ILE A 651 -53.87 22.64 11.31
CA ILE A 651 -52.52 22.28 10.85
C ILE A 651 -51.78 21.43 11.91
N GLN A 652 -52.18 21.50 13.18
CA GLN A 652 -51.58 20.73 14.29
C GLN A 652 -50.06 20.91 14.43
N MET A 653 -49.57 22.13 14.22
CA MET A 653 -48.15 22.46 14.31
C MET A 653 -47.58 22.12 15.69
N LYS A 654 -46.46 21.40 15.72
CA LYS A 654 -45.74 20.99 16.94
C LYS A 654 -44.45 21.76 17.14
N SER A 655 -43.67 21.89 16.08
CA SER A 655 -42.44 22.69 16.05
C SER A 655 -42.27 23.30 14.67
N ALA A 656 -41.54 24.41 14.56
CA ALA A 656 -41.27 25.06 13.29
C ALA A 656 -39.92 25.77 13.28
N LEU A 657 -39.35 25.94 12.09
CA LEU A 657 -38.20 26.82 11.87
C LEU A 657 -38.43 27.66 10.60
N CYS A 658 -37.94 28.88 10.63
CA CYS A 658 -38.06 29.83 9.53
C CYS A 658 -36.69 30.46 9.26
N VAL A 659 -36.21 30.36 8.02
CA VAL A 659 -34.86 30.78 7.62
C VAL A 659 -34.94 31.76 6.43
N PRO A 660 -34.04 32.75 6.34
CA PRO A 660 -34.07 33.74 5.29
C PRO A 660 -33.45 33.20 3.99
N ILE A 661 -34.01 33.62 2.85
CA ILE A 661 -33.45 33.40 1.52
C ILE A 661 -32.55 34.60 1.22
N GLN A 662 -31.22 34.44 1.34
CA GLN A 662 -30.28 35.55 1.24
C GLN A 662 -29.29 35.38 0.10
N ALA A 663 -29.07 36.47 -0.65
CA ALA A 663 -28.00 36.58 -1.63
C ALA A 663 -27.35 37.96 -1.54
N ARG A 664 -26.01 37.99 -1.61
CA ARG A 664 -25.22 39.25 -1.66
C ARG A 664 -25.58 40.26 -0.55
N GLY A 665 -25.93 39.77 0.65
CA GLY A 665 -26.29 40.61 1.80
C GLY A 665 -27.72 41.19 1.76
N ARG A 666 -28.59 40.71 0.86
CA ARG A 666 -30.00 41.09 0.78
C ARG A 666 -30.90 39.89 1.07
N THR A 667 -31.96 40.10 1.83
CA THR A 667 -33.01 39.10 2.04
C THR A 667 -34.02 39.17 0.90
N LEU A 668 -34.07 38.11 0.09
CA LEU A 668 -34.95 37.97 -1.07
C LEU A 668 -36.29 37.29 -0.71
N GLY A 669 -36.35 36.63 0.45
CA GLY A 669 -37.52 35.88 0.90
C GLY A 669 -37.25 35.08 2.17
N ALA A 670 -38.10 34.10 2.48
CA ALA A 670 -37.92 33.17 3.60
C ALA A 670 -38.54 31.79 3.31
N ILE A 671 -37.96 30.75 3.91
CA ILE A 671 -38.45 29.37 3.87
C ILE A 671 -38.91 28.98 5.28
N SER A 672 -40.10 28.40 5.40
CA SER A 672 -40.65 27.90 6.66
C SER A 672 -40.88 26.41 6.60
N PHE A 673 -40.35 25.71 7.60
CA PHE A 673 -40.51 24.27 7.78
C PHE A 673 -41.28 24.01 9.07
N VAL A 674 -42.33 23.19 8.98
CA VAL A 674 -43.22 22.91 10.11
C VAL A 674 -43.37 21.40 10.27
N ALA A 675 -43.26 20.95 11.53
CA ALA A 675 -43.54 19.59 11.95
C ALA A 675 -44.95 19.53 12.56
N ALA A 676 -45.74 18.54 12.15
CA ALA A 676 -47.09 18.26 12.61
C ALA A 676 -47.26 16.75 12.84
N GLU A 677 -47.57 15.97 11.79
CA GLU A 677 -47.85 14.54 11.89
C GLU A 677 -46.63 13.71 12.33
N SER A 678 -45.42 14.12 11.95
CA SER A 678 -44.18 13.42 12.32
C SER A 678 -43.81 13.51 13.80
N GLN A 679 -44.44 14.43 14.56
CA GLN A 679 -44.04 14.79 15.93
C GLN A 679 -42.56 15.19 16.06
N ARG A 680 -41.92 15.64 14.96
CA ARG A 680 -40.53 16.09 14.97
C ARG A 680 -40.39 17.34 15.85
N VAL A 681 -39.30 17.38 16.62
CA VAL A 681 -38.89 18.54 17.42
C VAL A 681 -37.59 19.06 16.83
N TYR A 682 -37.64 20.27 16.26
CA TYR A 682 -36.46 20.88 15.66
C TYR A 682 -35.46 21.36 16.71
N THR A 683 -34.18 21.12 16.42
CA THR A 683 -33.04 21.52 17.26
C THR A 683 -32.21 22.61 16.58
N ASN A 684 -31.24 23.19 17.30
CA ASN A 684 -30.30 24.15 16.72
C ASN A 684 -29.46 23.58 15.57
N ALA A 685 -29.21 22.25 15.56
CA ALA A 685 -28.53 21.59 14.45
C ALA A 685 -29.39 21.63 13.18
N ASP A 686 -30.71 21.43 13.31
CA ASP A 686 -31.64 21.48 12.18
C ASP A 686 -31.83 22.92 11.66
N LEU A 687 -31.75 23.92 12.54
CA LEU A 687 -31.73 25.34 12.15
C LEU A 687 -30.51 25.67 11.28
N THR A 688 -29.31 25.26 11.73
CA THR A 688 -28.05 25.51 10.99
C THR A 688 -28.08 24.87 9.60
N PHE A 689 -28.63 23.66 9.51
CA PHE A 689 -28.83 22.96 8.25
C PHE A 689 -29.79 23.70 7.31
N ALA A 690 -30.93 24.16 7.82
CA ALA A 690 -31.91 24.91 7.04
C ALA A 690 -31.38 26.29 6.57
N GLU A 691 -30.52 26.94 7.35
CA GLU A 691 -29.85 28.18 6.95
C GLU A 691 -28.95 27.99 5.72
N ASP A 692 -28.22 26.87 5.64
CA ASP A 692 -27.41 26.56 4.47
C ASP A 692 -28.28 26.40 3.21
N LEU A 693 -29.43 25.73 3.36
CA LEU A 693 -30.42 25.58 2.31
C LEU A 693 -30.99 26.94 1.87
N GLY A 694 -31.32 27.83 2.82
CA GLY A 694 -31.81 29.18 2.55
C GLY A 694 -30.82 30.05 1.78
N ARG A 695 -29.53 29.97 2.12
CA ARG A 695 -28.44 30.65 1.39
C ARG A 695 -28.29 30.15 -0.04
N ARG A 696 -28.32 28.83 -0.26
CA ARG A 696 -28.24 28.24 -1.61
C ARG A 696 -29.45 28.63 -2.46
N ALA A 697 -30.65 28.58 -1.89
CA ALA A 697 -31.87 29.04 -2.56
C ALA A 697 -31.78 30.52 -2.93
N GLY A 698 -31.18 31.35 -2.06
CA GLY A 698 -30.98 32.77 -2.34
C GLY A 698 -30.14 33.04 -3.57
N LEU A 699 -29.01 32.33 -3.72
CA LEU A 699 -28.16 32.46 -4.89
C LEU A 699 -28.87 32.07 -6.19
N ALA A 700 -29.66 30.99 -6.17
CA ALA A 700 -30.42 30.54 -7.33
C ALA A 700 -31.50 31.55 -7.75
N VAL A 701 -32.23 32.12 -6.77
CA VAL A 701 -33.25 33.15 -7.02
C VAL A 701 -32.63 34.43 -7.59
N ASP A 702 -31.49 34.88 -7.05
CA ASP A 702 -30.76 36.06 -7.52
C ASP A 702 -30.29 35.88 -8.98
N ASN A 703 -29.72 34.70 -9.30
CA ASN A 703 -29.26 34.39 -10.65
C ASN A 703 -30.40 34.30 -11.67
N GLY A 704 -31.53 33.69 -11.30
CA GLY A 704 -32.70 33.59 -12.17
C GLY A 704 -33.30 34.96 -12.52
N ARG A 705 -33.41 35.87 -11.54
CA ARG A 705 -33.89 37.25 -11.76
C ARG A 705 -32.96 38.03 -12.71
N LEU A 706 -31.64 37.96 -12.50
CA LEU A 706 -30.66 38.65 -13.35
C LEU A 706 -30.67 38.17 -14.81
N TYR A 707 -30.90 36.87 -15.04
CA TYR A 707 -30.96 36.32 -16.40
C TYR A 707 -32.21 36.80 -17.17
N GLN A 708 -33.37 36.88 -16.49
CA GLN A 708 -34.60 37.39 -17.10
C GLN A 708 -34.45 38.86 -17.52
N GLU A 709 -33.87 39.71 -16.66
CA GLU A 709 -33.60 41.12 -16.97
C GLU A 709 -32.67 41.30 -18.19
N ALA A 710 -31.62 40.48 -18.31
CA ALA A 710 -30.68 40.56 -19.43
C ALA A 710 -31.30 40.19 -20.79
N ASN A 711 -32.22 39.21 -20.80
CA ASN A 711 -32.85 38.73 -22.03
C ASN A 711 -33.85 39.74 -22.62
N GLU A 712 -34.62 40.44 -21.77
CA GLU A 712 -35.56 41.50 -22.19
C GLU A 712 -34.84 42.69 -22.85
N ILE A 713 -33.64 43.04 -22.36
CA ILE A 713 -32.82 44.10 -22.97
C ILE A 713 -32.36 43.72 -24.38
N GLY A 714 -32.02 42.45 -24.61
CA GLY A 714 -31.57 41.94 -25.91
C GLY A 714 -32.65 41.90 -26.99
N GLU A 715 -33.90 41.65 -26.62
CA GLU A 715 -35.04 41.66 -27.56
C GLU A 715 -35.41 43.07 -28.02
N ASN A 716 -35.33 44.06 -27.13
CA ASN A 716 -35.56 45.46 -27.46
C ASN A 716 -34.52 46.01 -28.46
N LEU A 717 -33.27 45.52 -28.38
CA LEU A 717 -32.20 45.91 -29.31
C LEU A 717 -32.43 45.35 -30.73
N ARG A 718 -33.03 44.15 -30.85
CA ARG A 718 -33.34 43.50 -32.13
C ARG A 718 -34.46 44.21 -32.91
N GLN A 719 -35.42 44.81 -32.22
CA GLN A 719 -36.52 45.56 -32.87
C GLN A 719 -36.06 46.88 -33.49
N ALA A 720 -35.03 47.53 -32.93
CA ALA A 720 -34.47 48.77 -33.49
C ALA A 720 -33.73 48.57 -34.84
N ILE A 721 -33.23 47.36 -35.10
CA ILE A 721 -32.40 47.03 -36.27
C ILE A 721 -33.24 46.89 -37.56
N VAL A 722 -34.54 46.60 -37.46
CA VAL A 722 -35.45 46.41 -38.62
C VAL A 722 -35.78 47.73 -39.33
N ILE A 723 -35.59 48.88 -38.68
CA ILE A 723 -35.96 50.21 -39.19
C ILE A 723 -34.93 50.79 -40.19
N LEU A 724 -33.71 50.24 -40.27
CA LEU A 724 -32.58 50.79 -41.05
C LEU A 724 -32.43 50.20 -42.47
N GLY A 725 -33.54 49.82 -43.11
CA GLY A 725 -33.57 49.07 -44.37
C GLY A 725 -33.13 49.79 -45.66
N GLU A 726 -32.81 51.09 -45.64
CA GLU A 726 -32.34 51.83 -46.82
C GLU A 726 -30.80 51.94 -46.93
N GLN A 727 -30.03 51.56 -45.89
CA GLN A 727 -28.55 51.39 -45.98
C GLN A 727 -28.13 50.02 -46.57
N GLN A 728 -29.08 49.21 -47.03
CA GLN A 728 -28.90 47.77 -47.25
C GLN A 728 -28.18 47.41 -48.57
N GLN A 729 -27.98 48.35 -49.50
CA GLN A 729 -27.36 48.06 -50.79
C GLN A 729 -25.81 48.00 -50.70
N GLN A 730 -25.18 48.90 -49.94
CA GLN A 730 -23.71 48.90 -49.69
C GLN A 730 -23.29 47.75 -48.74
N LEU A 731 -24.13 47.40 -47.75
CA LEU A 731 -23.88 46.29 -46.82
C LEU A 731 -23.87 44.91 -47.50
N ARG A 732 -24.57 44.72 -48.62
CA ARG A 732 -24.57 43.42 -49.34
C ARG A 732 -23.21 43.08 -49.96
N VAL A 733 -22.46 44.08 -50.43
CA VAL A 733 -21.11 43.86 -50.99
C VAL A 733 -20.13 43.49 -49.88
N LEU A 734 -20.13 44.22 -48.77
CA LEU A 734 -19.31 43.92 -47.59
C LEU A 734 -19.70 42.59 -46.90
N GLN A 735 -20.99 42.24 -46.84
CA GLN A 735 -21.45 40.94 -46.32
C GLN A 735 -21.07 39.78 -47.24
N ARG A 736 -21.06 39.97 -48.56
CA ARG A 736 -20.62 38.94 -49.51
C ARG A 736 -19.12 38.67 -49.38
N ILE A 737 -18.31 39.72 -49.26
CA ILE A 737 -16.86 39.62 -49.01
C ILE A 737 -16.60 38.99 -47.63
N GLY A 738 -17.28 39.44 -46.57
CA GLY A 738 -17.15 38.88 -45.22
C GLY A 738 -17.58 37.41 -45.10
N ASN A 739 -18.61 36.99 -45.83
CA ASN A 739 -19.04 35.58 -45.85
C ASN A 739 -18.05 34.68 -46.60
N LEU A 740 -17.39 35.19 -47.64
CA LEU A 740 -16.37 34.46 -48.39
C LEU A 740 -15.04 34.37 -47.63
N LEU A 741 -14.67 35.41 -46.88
CA LEU A 741 -13.53 35.39 -45.95
C LEU A 741 -13.70 34.41 -44.77
N ASN A 742 -14.95 34.07 -44.42
CA ASN A 742 -15.28 33.09 -43.39
C ASN A 742 -15.36 31.64 -43.90
N GLN A 743 -15.34 31.42 -45.21
CA GLN A 743 -15.13 30.08 -45.76
C GLN A 743 -13.64 29.78 -45.64
N ARG A 744 -13.27 28.64 -45.03
CA ARG A 744 -11.87 28.19 -44.89
C ARG A 744 -11.24 27.94 -46.27
N LEU A 745 -10.88 29.00 -46.98
CA LEU A 745 -10.10 28.95 -48.21
C LEU A 745 -8.64 28.77 -47.81
N THR A 746 -8.10 27.58 -48.03
CA THR A 746 -6.70 27.22 -47.78
C THR A 746 -5.76 27.71 -48.89
N ASP A 747 -6.29 28.19 -50.02
CA ASP A 747 -5.52 28.69 -51.17
C ASP A 747 -5.66 30.22 -51.32
N VAL A 748 -4.57 30.94 -51.07
CA VAL A 748 -4.48 32.40 -51.17
C VAL A 748 -4.80 32.88 -52.58
N SER A 749 -4.41 32.13 -53.61
CA SER A 749 -4.60 32.51 -55.00
C SER A 749 -6.09 32.54 -55.39
N GLU A 750 -6.84 31.52 -54.95
CA GLU A 750 -8.28 31.43 -55.19
C GLU A 750 -9.03 32.57 -54.48
N LEU A 751 -8.63 32.88 -53.24
CA LEU A 751 -9.20 33.97 -52.45
C LEU A 751 -8.98 35.34 -53.11
N LEU A 752 -7.78 35.61 -53.63
CA LEU A 752 -7.48 36.87 -54.33
C LEU A 752 -8.30 37.02 -55.62
N HIS A 753 -8.48 35.95 -56.39
CA HIS A 753 -9.33 35.97 -57.59
C HIS A 753 -10.79 36.29 -57.28
N VAL A 754 -11.32 35.75 -56.18
CA VAL A 754 -12.69 36.02 -55.72
C VAL A 754 -12.87 37.48 -55.29
N ILE A 755 -11.90 38.04 -54.57
CA ILE A 755 -11.93 39.45 -54.14
C ILE A 755 -11.95 40.38 -55.35
N VAL A 756 -11.07 40.17 -56.33
CA VAL A 756 -10.99 41.01 -57.53
C VAL A 756 -12.25 40.91 -58.37
N GLY A 757 -12.85 39.72 -58.48
CA GLY A 757 -14.14 39.54 -59.15
C GLY A 757 -15.28 40.30 -58.46
N ALA A 758 -15.37 40.22 -57.13
CA ALA A 758 -16.39 40.92 -56.35
C ALA A 758 -16.25 42.45 -56.43
N VAL A 759 -15.02 42.96 -56.49
CA VAL A 759 -14.74 44.40 -56.68
C VAL A 759 -15.19 44.87 -58.05
N CYS A 760 -14.85 44.12 -59.11
CA CYS A 760 -15.24 44.47 -60.47
C CYS A 760 -16.76 44.43 -60.68
N ASP A 761 -17.46 43.47 -60.05
CA ASP A 761 -18.93 43.37 -60.12
C ASP A 761 -19.64 44.41 -59.24
N GLY A 762 -18.98 44.87 -58.17
CA GLY A 762 -19.55 45.73 -57.14
C GLY A 762 -19.47 47.23 -57.44
N ILE A 763 -18.49 47.65 -58.24
CA ILE A 763 -18.28 49.04 -58.64
C ILE A 763 -18.80 49.23 -60.07
N PRO A 764 -19.92 49.96 -60.28
CA PRO A 764 -20.60 50.02 -61.58
C PRO A 764 -19.74 50.54 -62.73
N ASP A 765 -18.80 51.44 -62.43
CA ASP A 765 -17.89 52.05 -63.41
C ASP A 765 -16.54 51.32 -63.53
N ALA A 766 -16.34 50.16 -62.88
CA ALA A 766 -15.11 49.37 -63.03
C ALA A 766 -15.21 48.42 -64.24
N ASP A 767 -14.42 48.67 -65.29
CA ASP A 767 -14.30 47.72 -66.41
C ASP A 767 -13.39 46.55 -66.05
N PHE A 768 -12.37 46.78 -65.22
CA PHE A 768 -11.46 45.76 -64.73
C PHE A 768 -10.99 46.04 -63.31
N ALA A 769 -10.50 44.98 -62.67
CA ALA A 769 -9.83 45.03 -61.37
C ALA A 769 -8.62 44.08 -61.36
N ALA A 770 -7.59 44.41 -60.57
CA ALA A 770 -6.41 43.57 -60.36
C ALA A 770 -5.82 43.74 -58.96
N ILE A 771 -5.19 42.67 -58.45
CA ILE A 771 -4.35 42.70 -57.25
C ILE A 771 -2.93 42.26 -57.62
N ALA A 772 -1.95 43.04 -57.18
CA ALA A 772 -0.54 42.66 -57.16
C ALA A 772 -0.07 42.46 -55.71
N THR A 773 0.57 41.33 -55.41
CA THR A 773 1.11 41.06 -54.07
C THR A 773 2.63 41.19 -54.06
N TYR A 774 3.17 41.58 -52.91
CA TYR A 774 4.61 41.79 -52.73
C TYR A 774 5.29 40.51 -52.23
N ASN A 775 6.31 40.09 -52.98
CA ASN A 775 7.15 38.96 -52.62
C ASN A 775 8.45 39.46 -51.97
N SER A 776 8.56 39.30 -50.65
CA SER A 776 9.72 39.78 -49.89
C SER A 776 11.02 39.04 -50.19
N ALA A 777 10.95 37.85 -50.79
CA ALA A 777 12.13 37.08 -51.17
C ALA A 777 12.77 37.58 -52.48
N THR A 778 11.97 38.13 -53.39
CA THR A 778 12.42 38.64 -54.70
C THR A 778 12.44 40.17 -54.79
N ASP A 779 11.82 40.89 -53.83
CA ASP A 779 11.61 42.36 -53.83
C ASP A 779 10.82 42.86 -55.05
N GLU A 780 9.94 41.98 -55.55
CA GLU A 780 9.12 42.22 -56.73
C GLU A 780 7.63 42.20 -56.36
N LEU A 781 6.85 43.07 -56.99
CA LEU A 781 5.38 43.02 -56.97
C LEU A 781 4.94 42.08 -58.10
N GLU A 782 4.11 41.09 -57.79
CA GLU A 782 3.63 40.12 -58.77
C GLU A 782 2.12 40.23 -58.92
N THR A 783 1.63 40.32 -60.17
CA THR A 783 0.18 40.35 -60.41
C THR A 783 -0.43 39.01 -60.05
N SER A 784 -1.17 38.95 -58.95
CA SER A 784 -1.66 37.71 -58.35
C SER A 784 -3.09 37.38 -58.77
N ALA A 785 -3.92 38.37 -59.11
CA ALA A 785 -5.28 38.15 -59.59
C ALA A 785 -5.79 39.30 -60.48
N THR A 786 -6.59 38.97 -61.51
CA THR A 786 -7.26 39.95 -62.39
C THR A 786 -8.70 39.52 -62.74
N ALA A 787 -9.61 40.49 -62.88
CA ALA A 787 -11.00 40.27 -63.32
C ALA A 787 -11.52 41.43 -64.18
N GLY A 788 -12.61 41.19 -64.92
CA GLY A 788 -13.28 42.20 -65.76
C GLY A 788 -12.98 42.12 -67.26
N ILE A 789 -13.51 43.09 -67.99
CA ILE A 789 -13.51 43.20 -69.46
C ILE A 789 -12.20 43.82 -69.93
N GLY A 790 -11.53 43.19 -70.90
CA GLY A 790 -10.26 43.69 -71.44
C GLY A 790 -9.05 43.43 -70.55
N LYS A 791 -9.16 42.56 -69.53
CA LYS A 791 -8.09 42.23 -68.58
C LYS A 791 -6.80 41.71 -69.24
N GLU A 792 -6.91 41.04 -70.39
CA GLU A 792 -5.78 40.61 -71.22
C GLU A 792 -4.89 41.78 -71.68
N ARG A 793 -5.40 43.01 -71.69
CA ARG A 793 -4.63 44.23 -72.01
C ARG A 793 -3.74 44.70 -70.87
N LEU A 794 -4.03 44.29 -69.63
CA LEU A 794 -3.23 44.63 -68.45
C LEU A 794 -1.86 43.97 -68.50
N LEU A 795 -1.76 42.77 -69.08
CA LEU A 795 -0.51 42.02 -69.24
C LEU A 795 0.38 42.53 -70.38
N LEU A 796 -0.13 43.42 -71.24
CA LEU A 796 0.52 43.86 -72.49
C LEU A 796 0.98 45.33 -72.47
N THR A 797 0.85 46.02 -71.34
CA THR A 797 1.05 47.47 -71.24
C THR A 797 2.04 47.81 -70.13
N GLU A 798 3.16 48.48 -70.45
CA GLU A 798 4.24 48.83 -69.49
C GLU A 798 3.77 49.66 -68.28
N ILE A 799 2.60 50.31 -68.36
CA ILE A 799 2.00 51.11 -67.27
C ILE A 799 1.51 50.22 -66.10
N PHE A 800 1.28 48.93 -66.36
CA PHE A 800 0.85 47.93 -65.39
C PHE A 800 1.93 46.92 -65.03
N ASP A 801 3.19 47.19 -65.41
CA ASP A 801 4.32 46.46 -64.87
C ASP A 801 4.28 46.66 -63.33
N PRO A 802 4.08 45.59 -62.56
CA PRO A 802 3.88 45.73 -61.13
C PRO A 802 5.11 46.31 -60.42
N ASP A 803 6.31 46.23 -61.00
CA ASP A 803 7.56 46.77 -60.44
C ASP A 803 8.04 48.10 -61.05
N LEU A 804 7.41 48.58 -62.12
CA LEU A 804 7.76 49.85 -62.75
C LEU A 804 6.54 50.77 -62.85
N GLY A 805 6.70 52.03 -62.43
CA GLY A 805 5.68 53.06 -62.59
C GLY A 805 4.74 53.21 -61.40
N VAL A 806 3.43 53.24 -61.66
CA VAL A 806 2.42 53.78 -60.73
C VAL A 806 2.08 52.84 -59.57
N LEU A 807 1.97 51.53 -59.84
CA LEU A 807 1.60 50.55 -58.81
C LEU A 807 2.69 50.42 -57.75
N ARG A 808 3.97 50.34 -58.17
CA ARG A 808 5.12 50.41 -57.27
C ARG A 808 5.13 51.70 -56.46
N GLN A 809 4.78 52.84 -57.05
CA GLN A 809 4.70 54.10 -56.30
C GLN A 809 3.58 54.10 -55.25
N VAL A 810 2.40 53.57 -55.56
CA VAL A 810 1.30 53.43 -54.58
C VAL A 810 1.69 52.47 -53.46
N PHE A 811 2.39 51.39 -53.77
CA PHE A 811 2.98 50.49 -52.79
C PHE A 811 4.03 51.17 -51.90
N GLU A 812 4.93 51.97 -52.47
CA GLU A 812 6.03 52.64 -51.74
C GLU A 812 5.61 53.88 -50.96
N THR A 813 4.58 54.60 -51.43
CA THR A 813 4.04 55.76 -50.71
C THR A 813 2.97 55.36 -49.70
N GLY A 814 2.20 54.31 -49.98
CA GLY A 814 1.05 53.92 -49.16
C GLY A 814 -0.13 54.90 -49.29
N GLU A 815 -0.12 55.76 -50.30
CA GLU A 815 -1.19 56.72 -50.56
C GLU A 815 -2.06 56.23 -51.73
N THR A 816 -3.38 56.29 -51.56
CA THR A 816 -4.35 55.98 -52.62
C THR A 816 -4.28 57.01 -53.73
N ARG A 817 -4.38 56.59 -54.99
CA ARG A 817 -4.30 57.50 -56.14
C ARG A 817 -5.35 57.24 -57.20
N LEU A 818 -6.01 58.32 -57.65
CA LEU A 818 -6.86 58.36 -58.84
C LEU A 818 -6.09 59.01 -60.00
N MET A 819 -6.17 58.40 -61.18
CA MET A 819 -5.51 58.86 -62.39
C MET A 819 -6.50 58.95 -63.53
N ARG A 820 -6.33 59.93 -64.41
CA ARG A 820 -7.20 60.22 -65.55
C ARG A 820 -6.38 60.46 -66.81
N GLY A 821 -6.84 59.93 -67.95
CA GLY A 821 -6.21 60.12 -69.26
C GLY A 821 -6.39 61.56 -69.79
N SER A 822 -5.56 62.01 -70.74
CA SER A 822 -5.75 63.29 -71.44
C SER A 822 -6.07 63.06 -72.92
N ARG A 823 -7.09 63.77 -73.44
CA ARG A 823 -7.32 63.94 -74.89
C ARG A 823 -6.87 65.33 -75.30
N GLU A 824 -5.78 65.46 -76.06
CA GLU A 824 -5.55 66.68 -76.85
C GLU A 824 -5.21 66.36 -78.31
N GLN A 825 -6.10 66.85 -79.19
CA GLN A 825 -5.81 67.16 -80.58
C GLN A 825 -5.15 68.55 -80.64
N GLY A 826 -4.01 68.66 -81.33
CA GLY A 826 -3.65 69.82 -82.14
C GLY A 826 -3.24 71.14 -81.46
N ALA A 827 -1.94 71.44 -81.62
CA ALA A 827 -1.35 72.76 -81.88
C ALA A 827 -1.29 73.83 -80.75
N GLY A 828 -0.06 74.04 -80.27
CA GLY A 828 0.58 75.36 -80.43
C GLY A 828 0.77 76.21 -79.18
N SER A 829 2.00 76.75 -79.11
CA SER A 829 2.47 77.94 -78.38
C SER A 829 2.98 77.78 -76.93
N ARG A 830 4.22 78.26 -76.80
CA ARG A 830 5.01 78.56 -75.59
C ARG A 830 4.35 79.68 -74.80
N GLU A 831 4.56 79.70 -73.48
CA GLU A 831 5.11 80.87 -72.77
C GLU A 831 5.52 80.53 -71.32
N GLU A 832 6.67 81.07 -70.91
CA GLU A 832 7.18 81.08 -69.55
C GLU A 832 6.45 82.14 -68.71
N GLY A 833 6.18 81.86 -67.43
CA GLY A 833 5.64 82.84 -66.49
C GLY A 833 5.79 82.39 -65.03
N GLN A 834 6.45 83.23 -64.23
CA GLN A 834 6.79 83.01 -62.82
C GLN A 834 5.58 83.16 -61.86
N GLY A 835 5.61 82.38 -60.78
CA GLY A 835 5.34 82.83 -59.40
C GLY A 835 3.89 82.77 -58.88
N GLY A 836 3.65 81.92 -57.88
CA GLY A 836 2.49 82.02 -56.97
C GLY A 836 2.07 80.70 -56.35
N GLN A 837 1.98 80.65 -55.02
CA GLN A 837 1.58 79.52 -54.19
C GLN A 837 0.18 78.97 -54.54
N GLY A 838 0.03 77.64 -54.61
CA GLY A 838 -1.24 76.94 -54.73
C GLY A 838 -1.05 75.42 -54.80
N GLU A 839 -1.72 74.71 -53.89
CA GLU A 839 -2.22 73.32 -53.97
C GLU A 839 -1.45 72.30 -54.84
N PHE A 840 -0.78 71.33 -54.18
CA PHE A 840 -0.22 70.14 -54.84
C PHE A 840 -1.34 69.14 -55.21
N ASN A 841 -2.09 69.42 -56.27
CA ASN A 841 -2.77 68.41 -57.07
C ASN A 841 -1.92 68.14 -58.32
N SER A 842 -0.98 67.21 -58.25
CA SER A 842 -0.20 66.76 -59.41
C SER A 842 -0.94 65.63 -60.13
N GLU A 843 -1.77 65.96 -61.13
CA GLU A 843 -2.34 64.99 -62.08
C GLU A 843 -1.20 64.29 -62.84
N PHE A 844 -0.98 63.01 -62.57
CA PHE A 844 0.01 62.18 -63.26
C PHE A 844 -0.56 61.71 -64.60
N ARG A 845 0.16 61.98 -65.71
CA ARG A 845 -0.31 61.72 -67.08
C ARG A 845 0.02 60.30 -67.53
N ILE A 846 -0.97 59.57 -68.06
CA ILE A 846 -0.73 58.26 -68.68
C ILE A 846 -0.21 58.47 -70.12
N PRO A 847 1.00 58.01 -70.49
CA PRO A 847 1.52 58.17 -71.85
C PRO A 847 0.77 57.24 -72.82
N ASN A 848 0.17 57.79 -73.88
CA ASN A 848 -0.36 57.00 -74.98
C ASN A 848 0.79 56.44 -75.82
N SER A 849 0.94 55.12 -75.89
CA SER A 849 1.80 54.46 -76.88
C SER A 849 0.96 54.09 -78.11
N GLU A 850 1.54 54.15 -79.32
CA GLU A 850 0.83 53.83 -80.58
C GLU A 850 0.38 52.36 -80.70
N PHE A 851 0.77 51.48 -79.76
CA PHE A 851 0.54 50.03 -79.84
C PHE A 851 -0.31 49.43 -78.70
N SER A 852 -0.75 50.20 -77.68
CA SER A 852 -1.73 49.74 -76.69
C SER A 852 -2.54 50.91 -76.08
N PRO A 853 -3.90 50.89 -76.10
CA PRO A 853 -4.71 51.95 -75.52
C PRO A 853 -4.69 51.89 -73.99
N ALA A 854 -4.20 52.96 -73.36
CA ALA A 854 -4.26 53.14 -71.90
C ALA A 854 -5.71 53.32 -71.40
N PRO A 855 -6.01 52.95 -70.14
CA PRO A 855 -7.33 53.21 -69.55
C PRO A 855 -7.57 54.72 -69.38
N SER A 856 -8.84 55.12 -69.49
CA SER A 856 -9.26 56.52 -69.36
C SER A 856 -9.25 56.99 -67.91
N SER A 857 -9.44 56.08 -66.95
CA SER A 857 -9.27 56.35 -65.52
C SER A 857 -8.80 55.10 -64.76
N LEU A 858 -8.05 55.30 -63.69
CA LEU A 858 -7.46 54.25 -62.87
C LEU A 858 -7.44 54.67 -61.40
N TYR A 859 -7.93 53.82 -60.49
CA TYR A 859 -7.86 54.03 -59.05
C TYR A 859 -7.11 52.89 -58.37
N ALA A 860 -6.03 53.22 -57.66
CA ALA A 860 -5.17 52.26 -56.98
C ALA A 860 -5.09 52.55 -55.47
N VAL A 861 -5.18 51.48 -54.69
CA VAL A 861 -5.19 51.49 -53.22
C VAL A 861 -4.16 50.49 -52.69
N PRO A 862 -3.33 50.85 -51.69
CA PRO A 862 -2.39 49.92 -51.09
C PRO A 862 -3.13 48.89 -50.21
N ILE A 863 -2.62 47.65 -50.22
CA ILE A 863 -3.03 46.59 -49.29
C ILE A 863 -1.98 46.57 -48.18
N ALA A 864 -2.31 47.13 -47.02
CA ALA A 864 -1.42 47.20 -45.88
C ALA A 864 -2.05 46.54 -44.65
N SER A 865 -1.25 45.74 -43.95
CA SER A 865 -1.62 45.15 -42.67
C SER A 865 -1.78 46.23 -41.59
N MET A 866 -2.52 45.94 -40.52
CA MET A 866 -2.69 46.84 -39.37
C MET A 866 -1.36 47.27 -38.72
N ASN A 867 -0.30 46.48 -38.91
CA ASN A 867 1.05 46.80 -38.41
C ASN A 867 1.87 47.70 -39.37
N GLY A 868 1.27 48.17 -40.47
CA GLY A 868 1.92 49.00 -41.49
C GLY A 868 2.75 48.22 -42.52
N GLU A 869 2.79 46.89 -42.42
CA GLU A 869 3.43 46.03 -43.41
C GLU A 869 2.62 46.04 -44.71
N ARG A 870 3.28 46.37 -45.81
CA ARG A 870 2.62 46.51 -47.11
C ARG A 870 2.68 45.18 -47.85
N LEU A 871 1.50 44.63 -48.13
CA LEU A 871 1.32 43.28 -48.66
C LEU A 871 1.07 43.29 -50.18
N GLY A 872 0.65 44.42 -50.75
CA GLY A 872 0.37 44.54 -52.17
C GLY A 872 -0.39 45.81 -52.54
N VAL A 873 -0.98 45.83 -53.74
CA VAL A 873 -1.80 46.92 -54.28
C VAL A 873 -3.03 46.35 -54.97
N LEU A 874 -4.20 46.94 -54.70
CA LEU A 874 -5.46 46.68 -55.39
C LEU A 874 -5.74 47.85 -56.36
N VAL A 875 -6.09 47.53 -57.60
CA VAL A 875 -6.37 48.53 -58.64
C VAL A 875 -7.67 48.22 -59.39
N VAL A 876 -8.43 49.26 -59.69
CA VAL A 876 -9.59 49.24 -60.59
C VAL A 876 -9.42 50.28 -61.69
N GLY A 877 -9.94 50.00 -62.88
CA GLY A 877 -9.86 50.95 -63.99
C GLY A 877 -11.02 50.87 -64.95
N ASN A 878 -11.20 51.96 -65.69
CA ASN A 878 -12.19 52.07 -66.76
C ASN A 878 -11.49 52.47 -68.07
N TRP A 879 -11.85 51.81 -69.16
CA TRP A 879 -11.21 52.03 -70.45
C TRP A 879 -11.72 53.30 -71.15
N GLN A 880 -12.94 53.75 -70.87
CA GLN A 880 -13.64 54.77 -71.67
C GLN A 880 -14.05 56.02 -70.89
N ASN A 881 -14.40 55.88 -69.62
CA ASN A 881 -14.88 56.96 -68.77
C ASN A 881 -13.71 57.63 -68.02
N LEU A 882 -13.57 58.95 -68.22
CA LEU A 882 -12.50 59.75 -67.61
C LEU A 882 -12.82 60.18 -66.17
N ASP A 883 -14.12 60.27 -65.84
CA ASP A 883 -14.63 60.72 -64.55
C ASP A 883 -15.18 59.56 -63.70
N ALA A 884 -14.84 58.31 -64.04
CA ALA A 884 -15.20 57.14 -63.25
C ALA A 884 -14.52 57.16 -61.87
N PHE A 885 -15.17 56.49 -60.91
CA PHE A 885 -14.82 56.35 -59.49
C PHE A 885 -15.08 57.59 -58.65
N ASP A 886 -16.30 57.66 -58.11
CA ASP A 886 -16.72 58.71 -57.20
C ASP A 886 -16.16 58.50 -55.77
N PRO A 887 -16.33 59.46 -54.84
CA PRO A 887 -15.83 59.31 -53.47
C PRO A 887 -16.40 58.09 -52.70
N GLU A 888 -17.59 57.60 -53.06
CA GLU A 888 -18.16 56.40 -52.43
C GLU A 888 -17.45 55.13 -52.94
N ASP A 889 -17.16 55.06 -54.25
CA ASP A 889 -16.35 53.98 -54.84
C ASP A 889 -14.94 53.95 -54.25
N GLN A 890 -14.34 55.12 -54.03
CA GLN A 890 -13.02 55.27 -53.41
C GLN A 890 -12.98 54.76 -51.96
N ASN A 891 -14.03 55.08 -51.18
CA ASN A 891 -14.18 54.60 -49.80
C ASN A 891 -14.42 53.09 -49.74
N LEU A 892 -15.21 52.55 -50.68
CA LEU A 892 -15.43 51.11 -50.80
C LEU A 892 -14.13 50.37 -51.14
N MET A 893 -13.33 50.92 -52.06
CA MET A 893 -12.02 50.36 -52.43
C MET A 893 -11.03 50.34 -51.26
N ALA A 894 -11.00 51.38 -50.44
CA ALA A 894 -10.18 51.42 -49.23
C ALA A 894 -10.60 50.33 -48.22
N ALA A 895 -11.90 50.17 -47.99
CA ALA A 895 -12.44 49.14 -47.12
C ALA A 895 -12.15 47.72 -47.63
N VAL A 896 -12.22 47.49 -48.95
CA VAL A 896 -11.87 46.19 -49.53
C VAL A 896 -10.37 45.91 -49.45
N GLY A 897 -9.51 46.93 -49.63
CA GLY A 897 -8.06 46.80 -49.44
C GLY A 897 -7.67 46.35 -48.03
N GLU A 898 -8.34 46.89 -47.00
CA GLU A 898 -8.14 46.48 -45.60
C GLU A 898 -8.57 45.02 -45.36
N GLN A 899 -9.72 44.62 -45.91
CA GLN A 899 -10.20 43.24 -45.78
C GLN A 899 -9.29 42.23 -46.51
N ALA A 900 -8.75 42.60 -47.68
CA ALA A 900 -7.77 41.80 -48.39
C ALA A 900 -6.47 41.64 -47.58
N ALA A 901 -6.02 42.69 -46.89
CA ALA A 901 -4.83 42.62 -46.04
C ALA A 901 -5.01 41.65 -44.86
N ILE A 902 -6.17 41.68 -44.19
CA ILE A 902 -6.52 40.76 -43.10
C ILE A 902 -6.54 39.32 -43.60
N ALA A 903 -7.11 39.08 -44.78
CA ALA A 903 -7.21 37.76 -45.37
C ALA A 903 -5.84 37.14 -45.69
N ILE A 904 -4.96 37.90 -46.34
CA ILE A 904 -3.60 37.47 -46.67
C ILE A 904 -2.79 37.22 -45.39
N GLY A 905 -2.94 38.08 -44.37
CA GLY A 905 -2.30 37.90 -43.07
C GLY A 905 -2.76 36.64 -42.34
N ASN A 906 -4.06 36.36 -42.34
CA ASN A 906 -4.62 35.16 -41.72
C ASN A 906 -4.15 33.88 -42.43
N ALA A 907 -4.09 33.86 -43.77
CA ALA A 907 -3.62 32.71 -44.51
C ALA A 907 -2.15 32.37 -44.20
N ARG A 908 -1.26 33.37 -44.17
CA ARG A 908 0.15 33.19 -43.76
C ARG A 908 0.28 32.70 -42.31
N LEU A 909 -0.58 33.18 -41.41
CA LEU A 909 -0.58 32.75 -40.01
C LEU A 909 -1.02 31.28 -39.88
N ILE A 910 -2.03 30.86 -40.65
CA ILE A 910 -2.53 29.49 -40.66
C ILE A 910 -1.43 28.52 -41.14
N GLU A 911 -0.74 28.84 -42.24
CA GLU A 911 0.37 28.03 -42.76
C GLU A 911 1.51 27.88 -41.72
N ALA A 912 1.90 28.97 -41.06
CA ALA A 912 2.90 28.94 -40.00
C ALA A 912 2.44 28.16 -38.74
N LEU A 913 1.14 28.12 -38.47
CA LEU A 913 0.56 27.32 -37.39
C LEU A 913 0.57 25.83 -37.75
N GLU A 914 0.24 25.47 -38.98
CA GLU A 914 0.25 24.08 -39.47
C GLU A 914 1.68 23.48 -39.42
N GLU A 915 2.69 24.21 -39.91
CA GLU A 915 4.10 23.75 -39.80
C GLU A 915 4.54 23.57 -38.34
N ARG A 916 4.08 24.45 -37.45
CA ARG A 916 4.38 24.35 -36.02
C ARG A 916 3.68 23.17 -35.38
N GLU A 917 2.45 22.87 -35.76
CA GLU A 917 1.70 21.70 -35.30
C GLU A 917 2.36 20.40 -35.74
N GLU A 918 2.82 20.29 -37.00
CA GLU A 918 3.55 19.11 -37.47
C GLU A 918 4.86 18.89 -36.70
N ARG A 919 5.61 19.96 -36.44
CA ARG A 919 6.85 19.88 -35.66
C ARG A 919 6.59 19.46 -34.21
N LEU A 920 5.53 19.97 -33.59
CA LEU A 920 5.12 19.58 -32.25
C LEU A 920 4.63 18.13 -32.21
N ALA A 921 3.91 17.66 -33.22
CA ALA A 921 3.47 16.28 -33.34
C ALA A 921 4.67 15.31 -33.41
N ALA A 922 5.71 15.65 -34.18
CA ALA A 922 6.94 14.84 -34.25
C ALA A 922 7.68 14.79 -32.90
N GLN A 923 7.81 15.92 -32.20
CA GLN A 923 8.43 15.98 -30.87
C GLN A 923 7.64 15.19 -29.83
N ASN A 924 6.31 15.30 -29.84
CA ASN A 924 5.43 14.56 -28.95
C ASN A 924 5.55 13.04 -29.16
N LEU A 925 5.74 12.59 -30.40
CA LEU A 925 5.96 11.18 -30.70
C LEU A 925 7.27 10.65 -30.09
N THR A 926 8.36 11.42 -30.21
CA THR A 926 9.66 11.05 -29.60
C THR A 926 9.59 11.06 -28.07
N LEU A 927 8.95 12.07 -27.47
CA LEU A 927 8.74 12.14 -26.02
C LEU A 927 7.87 10.99 -25.52
N ALA A 928 6.83 10.61 -26.25
CA ALA A 928 6.00 9.45 -25.91
C ALA A 928 6.80 8.14 -25.91
N GLN A 929 7.72 7.95 -26.87
CA GLN A 929 8.62 6.78 -26.89
C GLN A 929 9.58 6.77 -25.70
N GLN A 930 10.24 7.89 -25.39
CA GLN A 930 11.14 8.01 -24.25
C GLN A 930 10.43 7.80 -22.91
N ASN A 931 9.23 8.35 -22.75
CA ASN A 931 8.41 8.16 -21.57
C ASN A 931 8.03 6.68 -21.40
N ARG A 932 7.68 5.98 -22.48
CA ARG A 932 7.36 4.55 -22.43
C ARG A 932 8.55 3.70 -22.02
N GLU A 933 9.75 4.01 -22.50
CA GLU A 933 10.99 3.31 -22.14
C GLU A 933 11.39 3.57 -20.67
N LEU A 934 11.27 4.81 -20.21
CA LEU A 934 11.48 5.18 -18.81
C LEU A 934 10.47 4.48 -17.89
N GLU A 935 9.21 4.38 -18.32
CA GLU A 935 8.16 3.71 -17.58
C GLU A 935 8.41 2.20 -17.43
N LEU A 936 8.84 1.54 -18.49
CA LEU A 936 9.23 0.12 -18.44
C LEU A 936 10.44 -0.09 -17.52
N THR A 937 11.42 0.81 -17.59
CA THR A 937 12.61 0.76 -16.72
C THR A 937 12.23 0.95 -15.25
N ARG A 938 11.35 1.91 -14.96
CA ARG A 938 10.84 2.17 -13.61
C ARG A 938 10.07 0.97 -13.06
N GLN A 939 9.19 0.35 -13.86
CA GLN A 939 8.47 -0.86 -13.44
C GLN A 939 9.40 -2.03 -13.16
N ARG A 940 10.45 -2.21 -13.98
CA ARG A 940 11.47 -3.24 -13.76
C ARG A 940 12.22 -3.02 -12.45
N ILE A 941 12.58 -1.77 -12.14
CA ILE A 941 13.23 -1.40 -10.87
C ILE A 941 12.28 -1.62 -9.69
N GLU A 942 11.01 -1.22 -9.80
CA GLU A 942 10.01 -1.45 -8.74
C GLU A 942 9.80 -2.94 -8.46
N GLN A 943 9.70 -3.78 -9.50
CA GLN A 943 9.63 -5.24 -9.33
C GLN A 943 10.90 -5.83 -8.69
N GLN A 944 12.09 -5.38 -9.10
CA GLN A 944 13.35 -5.81 -8.49
C GLN A 944 13.45 -5.39 -7.02
N ASN A 945 13.00 -4.19 -6.67
CA ASN A 945 12.96 -3.71 -5.29
C ASN A 945 12.01 -4.53 -4.43
N LEU A 946 10.82 -4.87 -4.93
CA LEU A 946 9.87 -5.73 -4.21
C LEU A 946 10.46 -7.12 -3.94
N GLN A 947 11.11 -7.73 -4.95
CA GLN A 947 11.79 -9.03 -4.79
C GLN A 947 12.94 -8.95 -3.78
N LEU A 948 13.72 -7.86 -3.77
CA LEU A 948 14.80 -7.65 -2.80
C LEU A 948 14.26 -7.48 -1.38
N ILE A 949 13.18 -6.73 -1.19
CA ILE A 949 12.54 -6.55 0.12
C ILE A 949 12.00 -7.89 0.65
N GLU A 950 11.33 -8.66 -0.22
CA GLU A 950 10.82 -9.98 0.14
C GLU A 950 11.95 -10.95 0.50
N ALA A 951 13.01 -10.99 -0.31
CA ALA A 951 14.20 -11.80 -0.03
C ALA A 951 14.88 -11.39 1.29
N ALA A 952 15.00 -10.09 1.56
CA ALA A 952 15.57 -9.59 2.82
C ALA A 952 14.71 -9.95 4.04
N ARG A 953 13.38 -9.87 3.91
CA ARG A 953 12.44 -10.28 4.96
C ARG A 953 12.51 -11.79 5.22
N LEU A 954 12.53 -12.61 4.17
CA LEU A 954 12.66 -14.07 4.28
C LEU A 954 14.00 -14.46 4.89
N LYS A 955 15.11 -13.82 4.48
CA LYS A 955 16.44 -14.01 5.09
C LYS A 955 16.42 -13.69 6.59
N SER A 956 15.83 -12.57 6.99
CA SER A 956 15.74 -12.15 8.39
C SER A 956 14.89 -13.10 9.23
N GLN A 957 13.74 -13.52 8.69
CA GLN A 957 12.84 -14.48 9.35
C GLN A 957 13.50 -15.85 9.49
N PHE A 958 14.20 -16.31 8.45
CA PHE A 958 14.96 -17.56 8.47
C PHE A 958 16.05 -17.53 9.55
N LEU A 959 16.85 -16.46 9.62
CA LEU A 959 17.89 -16.31 10.66
C LEU A 959 17.31 -16.27 12.08
N ALA A 960 16.17 -15.60 12.28
CA ALA A 960 15.50 -15.54 13.58
C ALA A 960 14.98 -16.92 14.01
N THR A 961 14.30 -17.65 13.12
CA THR A 961 13.80 -19.00 13.40
C THR A 961 14.95 -19.98 13.65
N MET A 962 15.96 -20.00 12.78
CA MET A 962 17.13 -20.87 12.93
C MET A 962 17.88 -20.59 14.24
N SER A 963 17.99 -19.33 14.66
CA SER A 963 18.60 -19.03 15.96
C SER A 963 17.83 -19.64 17.13
N HIS A 964 16.49 -19.56 17.13
CA HIS A 964 15.68 -20.14 18.19
C HIS A 964 15.79 -21.68 18.21
N GLU A 965 15.73 -22.30 17.03
CA GLU A 965 15.86 -23.75 16.85
C GLU A 965 17.26 -24.27 17.18
N LEU A 966 18.33 -23.48 16.96
CA LEU A 966 19.70 -23.86 17.35
C LEU A 966 19.98 -23.60 18.83
N ARG A 967 19.41 -22.53 19.41
CA ARG A 967 19.62 -22.16 20.81
C ARG A 967 19.04 -23.18 21.78
N THR A 968 17.89 -23.75 21.46
CA THR A 968 17.18 -24.72 22.31
C THR A 968 18.01 -26.00 22.57
N PRO A 969 18.47 -26.75 21.54
CA PRO A 969 19.32 -27.92 21.76
C PRO A 969 20.70 -27.53 22.30
N LEU A 970 21.24 -26.37 21.92
CA LEU A 970 22.55 -25.92 22.40
C LEU A 970 22.53 -25.54 23.89
N ASN A 971 21.45 -24.91 24.38
CA ASN A 971 21.21 -24.67 25.79
C ASN A 971 21.05 -25.98 26.57
N ALA A 972 20.44 -27.00 25.97
CA ALA A 972 20.38 -28.34 26.56
C ALA A 972 21.77 -28.98 26.63
N VAL A 973 22.57 -28.95 25.55
CA VAL A 973 23.95 -29.46 25.52
C VAL A 973 24.83 -28.73 26.55
N ILE A 974 24.74 -27.41 26.64
CA ILE A 974 25.43 -26.59 27.64
C ILE A 974 24.93 -26.92 29.04
N GLY A 975 23.63 -27.06 29.23
CA GLY A 975 23.02 -27.42 30.51
C GLY A 975 23.51 -28.78 31.01
N PHE A 976 23.49 -29.80 30.15
CA PHE A 976 23.99 -31.13 30.48
C PHE A 976 25.51 -31.15 30.65
N ALA A 977 26.29 -30.41 29.84
CA ALA A 977 27.74 -30.28 30.04
C ALA A 977 28.07 -29.57 31.36
N GLN A 978 27.33 -28.51 31.74
CA GLN A 978 27.47 -27.85 33.03
C GLN A 978 27.08 -28.77 34.18
N VAL A 979 26.01 -29.56 34.04
CA VAL A 979 25.61 -30.56 35.03
C VAL A 979 26.70 -31.63 35.19
N LEU A 980 27.30 -32.10 34.10
CA LEU A 980 28.39 -33.08 34.13
C LEU A 980 29.67 -32.51 34.75
N LEU A 981 30.04 -31.26 34.45
CA LEU A 981 31.16 -30.56 35.12
C LEU A 981 30.87 -30.28 36.59
N ARG A 982 29.59 -30.15 36.96
CA ARG A 982 29.13 -29.97 38.34
C ARG A 982 28.96 -31.29 39.11
N GLN A 983 29.05 -32.46 38.45
CA GLN A 983 28.93 -33.75 39.15
C GLN A 983 30.08 -33.93 40.15
N ARG A 984 29.73 -34.27 41.39
CA ARG A 984 30.66 -34.49 42.52
C ARG A 984 30.97 -35.97 42.76
N SER A 985 30.67 -36.83 41.80
CA SER A 985 30.23 -38.20 42.08
C SER A 985 31.21 -39.28 41.68
N ALA A 986 31.63 -39.23 40.42
CA ALA A 986 32.86 -39.79 39.95
C ALA A 986 33.72 -38.60 39.51
N ALA A 987 34.96 -38.49 39.99
CA ALA A 987 35.87 -37.50 39.45
C ALA A 987 36.04 -37.81 37.97
N LEU A 988 35.54 -36.93 37.11
CA LEU A 988 35.87 -36.96 35.69
C LEU A 988 37.39 -37.04 35.60
N SER A 989 37.91 -37.98 34.80
CA SER A 989 39.35 -37.99 34.55
C SER A 989 39.76 -36.61 34.01
N ALA A 990 41.01 -36.19 34.22
CA ALA A 990 41.48 -34.89 33.69
C ALA A 990 41.20 -34.75 32.18
N THR A 991 41.24 -35.87 31.44
CA THR A 991 40.81 -35.96 30.04
C THR A 991 39.30 -35.77 29.84
N GLN A 992 38.44 -36.38 30.66
CA GLN A 992 36.98 -36.22 30.57
C GLN A 992 36.53 -34.80 30.98
N SER A 993 37.09 -34.23 32.04
CA SER A 993 36.82 -32.83 32.41
C SER A 993 37.27 -31.89 31.29
N GLY A 994 38.48 -32.10 30.74
CA GLY A 994 38.95 -31.34 29.60
C GLY A 994 38.07 -31.49 28.35
N MET A 995 37.46 -32.66 28.12
CA MET A 995 36.49 -32.87 27.03
C MET A 995 35.19 -32.12 27.29
N ILE A 996 34.65 -32.16 28.51
CA ILE A 996 33.39 -31.49 28.84
C ILE A 996 33.58 -29.96 28.92
N ASP A 997 34.72 -29.47 29.41
CA ASP A 997 35.08 -28.05 29.34
C ASP A 997 35.21 -27.58 27.88
N ARG A 998 35.75 -28.42 26.99
CA ARG A 998 35.75 -28.12 25.54
C ARG A 998 34.33 -28.11 24.96
N ILE A 999 33.47 -29.05 25.34
CA ILE A 999 32.06 -29.05 24.91
C ILE A 999 31.34 -27.80 25.43
N LEU A 1000 31.56 -27.42 26.68
CA LEU A 1000 30.97 -26.24 27.30
C LEU A 1000 31.48 -24.96 26.63
N SER A 1001 32.79 -24.86 26.40
CA SER A 1001 33.42 -23.72 25.74
C SER A 1001 32.94 -23.59 24.29
N ASN A 1002 32.90 -24.69 23.53
CA ASN A 1002 32.39 -24.69 22.16
C ASN A 1002 30.89 -24.37 22.11
N GLY A 1003 30.10 -24.88 23.05
CA GLY A 1003 28.67 -24.57 23.13
C GLY A 1003 28.42 -23.09 23.41
N LYS A 1004 29.11 -22.53 24.40
CA LYS A 1004 29.05 -21.08 24.71
C LYS A 1004 29.56 -20.23 23.53
N HIS A 1005 30.61 -20.68 22.85
CA HIS A 1005 31.13 -20.00 21.67
C HIS A 1005 30.14 -20.01 20.50
N LEU A 1006 29.48 -21.15 20.24
CA LEU A 1006 28.42 -21.24 19.22
C LEU A 1006 27.22 -20.36 19.57
N LEU A 1007 26.82 -20.28 20.84
CA LEU A 1007 25.76 -19.38 21.27
C LEU A 1007 26.13 -17.91 21.04
N ALA A 1008 27.35 -17.53 21.40
CA ALA A 1008 27.85 -16.18 21.16
C ALA A 1008 27.85 -15.86 19.65
N LEU A 1009 28.33 -16.78 18.82
CA LEU A 1009 28.29 -16.68 17.35
C LEU A 1009 26.87 -16.47 16.80
N ILE A 1010 25.91 -17.27 17.27
CA ILE A 1010 24.51 -17.17 16.85
C ILE A 1010 23.93 -15.82 17.26
N ASN A 1011 24.23 -15.35 18.47
CA ASN A 1011 23.78 -14.04 18.94
C ASN A 1011 24.44 -12.89 18.17
N ASP A 1012 25.73 -12.99 17.85
CA ASP A 1012 26.46 -12.00 17.04
C ASP A 1012 25.86 -11.87 15.63
N ILE A 1013 25.54 -13.00 14.98
CA ILE A 1013 24.88 -13.03 13.67
C ILE A 1013 23.49 -12.40 13.73
N LEU A 1014 22.73 -12.69 14.79
CA LEU A 1014 21.41 -12.09 14.99
C LEU A 1014 21.48 -10.58 15.25
N ASP A 1015 22.40 -10.13 16.10
CA ASP A 1015 22.58 -8.72 16.40
C ASP A 1015 22.97 -7.96 15.12
N LEU A 1016 23.91 -8.51 14.32
CA LEU A 1016 24.26 -7.95 13.03
C LEU A 1016 23.05 -7.87 12.07
N SER A 1017 22.28 -8.95 11.94
CA SER A 1017 21.08 -8.97 11.09
C SER A 1017 20.00 -7.97 11.54
N LYS A 1018 19.83 -7.76 12.86
CA LYS A 1018 18.90 -6.75 13.39
C LYS A 1018 19.38 -5.32 13.13
N ILE A 1019 20.69 -5.09 13.18
CA ILE A 1019 21.30 -3.79 12.89
C ILE A 1019 21.17 -3.47 11.40
N GLU A 1020 21.52 -4.39 10.50
CA GLU A 1020 21.38 -4.21 9.04
C GLU A 1020 19.93 -3.94 8.61
N SER A 1021 18.97 -4.56 9.30
CA SER A 1021 17.54 -4.39 9.01
C SER A 1021 16.89 -3.19 9.70
N GLY A 1022 17.66 -2.40 10.47
CA GLY A 1022 17.16 -1.24 11.21
C GLY A 1022 16.17 -1.57 12.33
N ARG A 1023 16.13 -2.83 12.81
CA ARG A 1023 15.18 -3.31 13.82
C ARG A 1023 15.74 -3.34 15.24
N LEU A 1024 17.00 -2.94 15.43
CA LEU A 1024 17.62 -2.87 16.75
C LEU A 1024 17.34 -1.49 17.34
N GLU A 1025 16.52 -1.44 18.39
CA GLU A 1025 16.22 -0.22 19.14
C GLU A 1025 17.19 -0.08 20.33
N LEU A 1026 17.68 1.13 20.59
CA LEU A 1026 18.51 1.45 21.74
C LEU A 1026 17.65 1.70 22.99
N GLN A 1027 18.01 1.08 24.11
CA GLN A 1027 17.37 1.33 25.40
C GLN A 1027 18.11 2.43 26.14
N LEU A 1028 17.72 3.68 25.89
CA LEU A 1028 18.38 4.85 26.45
C LEU A 1028 18.08 5.03 27.94
N GLU A 1029 19.13 5.04 28.76
CA GLU A 1029 19.06 5.25 30.20
C GLU A 1029 20.19 6.13 30.71
N LEU A 1030 20.04 6.63 31.95
CA LEU A 1030 21.04 7.46 32.61
C LEU A 1030 22.13 6.59 33.25
N ILE A 1031 23.38 6.70 32.78
CA ILE A 1031 24.49 5.79 33.13
C ILE A 1031 25.69 6.57 33.67
N SER A 1032 26.30 6.06 34.74
CA SER A 1032 27.63 6.51 35.17
C SER A 1032 28.71 5.78 34.36
N LEU A 1033 29.42 6.52 33.50
CA LEU A 1033 30.44 5.95 32.61
C LEU A 1033 31.54 5.23 33.39
N ASP A 1034 32.04 5.86 34.45
CA ASP A 1034 33.11 5.33 35.29
C ASP A 1034 32.71 3.99 35.93
N ARG A 1035 31.47 3.89 36.44
CA ARG A 1035 30.95 2.63 37.00
C ARG A 1035 30.82 1.54 35.94
N LEU A 1036 30.37 1.88 34.74
CA LEU A 1036 30.24 0.91 33.65
C LEU A 1036 31.60 0.32 33.26
N VAL A 1037 32.59 1.20 33.06
CA VAL A 1037 33.96 0.83 32.68
C VAL A 1037 34.59 -0.04 33.78
N ILE A 1038 34.54 0.39 35.05
CA ILE A 1038 35.07 -0.39 36.17
C ILE A 1038 34.41 -1.77 36.25
N SER A 1039 33.07 -1.83 36.14
CA SER A 1039 32.35 -3.12 36.22
C SER A 1039 32.74 -4.09 35.10
N THR A 1040 33.03 -3.57 33.90
CA THR A 1040 33.44 -4.37 32.73
C THR A 1040 34.89 -4.85 32.87
N ILE A 1041 35.76 -4.03 33.45
CA ILE A 1041 37.15 -4.41 33.74
C ILE A 1041 37.19 -5.50 34.82
N ASP A 1042 36.41 -5.36 35.89
CA ASP A 1042 36.35 -6.35 36.97
C ASP A 1042 35.89 -7.72 36.44
N GLU A 1043 34.97 -7.73 35.47
CA GLU A 1043 34.49 -8.95 34.79
C GLU A 1043 35.60 -9.65 33.99
N LEU A 1044 36.45 -8.88 33.28
CA LEU A 1044 37.50 -9.42 32.41
C LEU A 1044 38.87 -9.59 33.11
N ARG A 1045 39.02 -9.08 34.34
CA ARG A 1045 40.27 -9.14 35.12
C ARG A 1045 40.85 -10.56 35.26
N PRO A 1046 40.06 -11.63 35.52
CA PRO A 1046 40.62 -12.98 35.64
C PRO A 1046 41.35 -13.47 34.39
N LEU A 1047 40.88 -13.07 33.19
CA LEU A 1047 41.51 -13.43 31.91
C LEU A 1047 42.87 -12.74 31.72
N ALA A 1048 42.97 -11.48 32.14
CA ALA A 1048 44.23 -10.73 32.10
C ALA A 1048 45.23 -11.23 33.14
N GLU A 1049 44.77 -11.55 34.35
CA GLU A 1049 45.59 -12.13 35.43
C GLU A 1049 46.16 -13.50 35.04
N GLN A 1050 45.38 -14.34 34.35
CA GLN A 1050 45.85 -15.62 33.82
C GLN A 1050 47.05 -15.46 32.87
N LYS A 1051 47.09 -14.37 32.11
CA LYS A 1051 48.19 -14.00 31.21
C LYS A 1051 49.24 -13.08 31.86
N GLN A 1052 49.09 -12.75 33.15
CA GLN A 1052 49.95 -11.80 33.87
C GLN A 1052 50.04 -10.42 33.21
N LEU A 1053 48.95 -9.96 32.60
CA LEU A 1053 48.87 -8.65 31.93
C LEU A 1053 48.29 -7.60 32.89
N PRO A 1054 49.05 -6.58 33.32
CA PRO A 1054 48.51 -5.45 34.06
C PRO A 1054 47.53 -4.63 33.19
N ILE A 1055 46.38 -4.29 33.77
CA ILE A 1055 45.39 -3.37 33.21
C ILE A 1055 45.51 -2.02 33.94
N ASN A 1056 45.97 -1.00 33.22
CA ASN A 1056 46.07 0.36 33.71
C ASN A 1056 44.80 1.14 33.35
N VAL A 1057 44.24 1.87 34.32
CA VAL A 1057 42.98 2.59 34.15
C VAL A 1057 43.20 4.06 34.50
N ASP A 1058 42.88 4.94 33.56
CA ASP A 1058 43.01 6.40 33.69
C ASP A 1058 41.65 7.03 33.34
N LEU A 1059 40.84 7.31 34.36
CA LEU A 1059 39.50 7.88 34.22
C LEU A 1059 39.56 9.40 34.45
N GLN A 1060 39.61 10.18 33.38
CA GLN A 1060 39.67 11.65 33.42
C GLN A 1060 38.29 12.26 33.21
N THR A 1061 37.27 11.67 33.84
CA THR A 1061 35.84 11.97 33.58
C THR A 1061 35.04 12.44 34.80
N GLU A 1062 35.64 12.66 35.98
CA GLU A 1062 34.99 13.19 37.21
C GLU A 1062 33.51 12.74 37.42
N ASN A 1063 33.21 11.44 37.38
CA ASN A 1063 31.84 10.89 37.48
C ASN A 1063 30.87 11.34 36.38
N LEU A 1064 31.33 11.39 35.13
CA LEU A 1064 30.50 11.73 33.99
C LEU A 1064 29.27 10.80 33.90
N THR A 1065 28.10 11.43 33.84
CA THR A 1065 26.81 10.77 33.63
C THR A 1065 26.36 11.01 32.19
N ILE A 1066 26.01 9.93 31.49
CA ILE A 1066 25.61 9.93 30.08
C ILE A 1066 24.20 9.34 29.90
N VAL A 1067 23.51 9.69 28.82
CA VAL A 1067 22.26 9.04 28.38
C VAL A 1067 22.58 8.17 27.18
N ASN A 1068 22.59 6.85 27.38
CA ASN A 1068 22.94 5.87 26.35
C ASN A 1068 22.37 4.48 26.72
N ASP A 1069 22.62 3.45 25.90
CA ASP A 1069 22.28 2.05 26.20
C ASP A 1069 23.44 1.35 26.93
N SER A 1070 23.24 0.97 28.19
CA SER A 1070 24.31 0.39 29.01
C SER A 1070 24.73 -1.00 28.54
N ASN A 1071 23.81 -1.78 27.99
CA ASN A 1071 24.09 -3.13 27.50
C ASN A 1071 24.92 -3.08 26.22
N ARG A 1072 24.57 -2.17 25.29
CA ARG A 1072 25.30 -2.00 24.03
C ARG A 1072 26.66 -1.35 24.25
N LEU A 1073 26.76 -0.36 25.13
CA LEU A 1073 28.04 0.24 25.49
C LEU A 1073 28.96 -0.75 26.21
N ARG A 1074 28.40 -1.62 27.09
CA ARG A 1074 29.14 -2.75 27.69
C ARG A 1074 29.63 -3.73 26.63
N GLN A 1075 28.80 -4.07 25.64
CA GLN A 1075 29.17 -4.99 24.56
C GLN A 1075 30.36 -4.46 23.73
N VAL A 1076 30.37 -3.16 23.41
CA VAL A 1076 31.51 -2.49 22.77
C VAL A 1076 32.78 -2.64 23.62
N LEU A 1077 32.68 -2.39 24.93
CA LEU A 1077 33.82 -2.50 25.86
C LEU A 1077 34.35 -3.92 25.97
N VAL A 1078 33.47 -4.91 26.13
CA VAL A 1078 33.84 -6.32 26.21
C VAL A 1078 34.56 -6.77 24.93
N ASN A 1079 34.08 -6.37 23.76
CA ASN A 1079 34.69 -6.72 22.48
C ASN A 1079 36.10 -6.14 22.34
N LEU A 1080 36.31 -4.87 22.69
CA LEU A 1080 37.62 -4.23 22.59
C LEU A 1080 38.61 -4.78 23.64
N LEU A 1081 38.18 -4.92 24.90
CA LEU A 1081 39.02 -5.41 25.99
C LEU A 1081 39.39 -6.89 25.85
N SER A 1082 38.42 -7.72 25.47
CA SER A 1082 38.68 -9.15 25.22
C SER A 1082 39.69 -9.33 24.07
N ASN A 1083 39.58 -8.53 23.00
CA ASN A 1083 40.57 -8.53 21.91
C ASN A 1083 41.95 -8.07 22.40
N ALA A 1084 42.04 -6.99 23.17
CA ALA A 1084 43.30 -6.51 23.75
C ALA A 1084 44.00 -7.59 24.60
N ILE A 1085 43.25 -8.29 25.48
CA ILE A 1085 43.76 -9.40 26.30
C ILE A 1085 44.16 -10.60 25.43
N LYS A 1086 43.35 -10.91 24.41
CA LYS A 1086 43.57 -12.04 23.52
C LYS A 1086 44.85 -11.90 22.71
N PHE A 1087 45.12 -10.71 22.16
CA PHE A 1087 46.22 -10.46 21.22
C PHE A 1087 47.50 -9.91 21.86
N THR A 1088 47.50 -9.73 23.19
CA THR A 1088 48.71 -9.42 23.97
C THR A 1088 49.22 -10.69 24.65
N GLU A 1089 50.45 -11.11 24.34
CA GLU A 1089 51.11 -12.23 25.05
C GLU A 1089 51.91 -11.74 26.27
N SER A 1090 52.58 -10.58 26.16
CA SER A 1090 53.33 -9.95 27.25
C SER A 1090 53.27 -8.42 27.08
N GLY A 1091 53.22 -7.68 28.19
CA GLY A 1091 53.08 -6.22 28.17
C GLY A 1091 51.92 -5.75 29.04
N CYS A 1092 51.15 -4.75 28.61
CA CYS A 1092 50.04 -4.19 29.38
C CYS A 1092 48.85 -3.77 28.50
N ILE A 1093 47.72 -3.52 29.16
CA ILE A 1093 46.52 -2.96 28.56
C ILE A 1093 46.22 -1.66 29.29
N GLU A 1094 45.89 -0.61 28.56
CA GLU A 1094 45.59 0.72 29.10
C GLU A 1094 44.21 1.16 28.63
N ILE A 1095 43.40 1.66 29.56
CA ILE A 1095 42.03 2.13 29.31
C ILE A 1095 41.96 3.58 29.75
N LYS A 1096 41.52 4.46 28.83
CA LYS A 1096 41.36 5.90 29.11
C LYS A 1096 39.95 6.34 28.83
N THR A 1097 39.40 7.16 29.73
CA THR A 1097 38.20 7.96 29.44
C THR A 1097 38.56 9.43 29.58
N CYS A 1098 38.16 10.25 28.61
CA CYS A 1098 38.35 11.69 28.67
C CYS A 1098 37.17 12.42 28.06
N GLU A 1099 36.87 13.59 28.58
CA GLU A 1099 35.88 14.48 28.00
C GLU A 1099 36.51 15.26 26.84
N LEU A 1100 35.97 15.12 25.62
CA LEU A 1100 36.46 15.83 24.44
C LEU A 1100 35.86 17.25 24.34
N SER A 1101 34.60 17.39 24.77
CA SER A 1101 33.84 18.63 24.74
C SER A 1101 32.70 18.59 25.73
N SER A 1102 31.96 19.69 25.89
CA SER A 1102 30.76 19.75 26.74
C SER A 1102 29.67 18.75 26.31
N THR A 1103 29.73 18.20 25.09
CA THR A 1103 28.71 17.30 24.53
C THR A 1103 29.22 15.91 24.17
N GLN A 1104 30.54 15.66 24.20
CA GLN A 1104 31.13 14.39 23.76
C GLN A 1104 32.23 13.90 24.71
N PHE A 1105 32.39 12.58 24.77
CA PHE A 1105 33.46 11.92 25.49
C PHE A 1105 34.15 10.88 24.58
N MET A 1106 35.38 10.55 24.93
CA MET A 1106 36.16 9.51 24.26
C MET A 1106 36.57 8.43 25.23
N LEU A 1107 36.44 7.20 24.77
CA LEU A 1107 36.92 5.99 25.41
C LEU A 1107 38.01 5.36 24.55
N SER A 1108 39.17 5.09 25.15
CA SER A 1108 40.29 4.45 24.48
C SER A 1108 40.65 3.13 25.15
N VAL A 1109 40.88 2.10 24.35
CA VAL A 1109 41.45 0.83 24.77
C VAL A 1109 42.73 0.61 23.98
N LYS A 1110 43.85 0.51 24.70
CA LYS A 1110 45.18 0.33 24.14
C LYS A 1110 45.79 -0.98 24.62
N ASP A 1111 46.39 -1.70 23.71
CA ASP A 1111 47.18 -2.90 23.96
C ASP A 1111 48.62 -2.73 23.49
N THR A 1112 49.55 -3.51 24.05
CA THR A 1112 50.94 -3.59 23.62
C THR A 1112 51.25 -4.90 22.90
N GLY A 1113 50.23 -5.51 22.28
CA GLY A 1113 50.30 -6.84 21.67
C GLY A 1113 50.90 -6.84 20.27
N ILE A 1114 50.45 -7.80 19.44
CA ILE A 1114 51.01 -8.03 18.10
C ILE A 1114 50.85 -6.85 17.13
N GLY A 1115 49.90 -5.94 17.39
CA GLY A 1115 49.52 -4.89 16.45
C GLY A 1115 48.94 -5.42 15.13
N ILE A 1116 48.31 -4.53 14.39
CA ILE A 1116 47.70 -4.70 13.07
C ILE A 1116 48.56 -3.99 12.03
N ALA A 1117 48.82 -4.66 10.89
CA ALA A 1117 49.55 -4.09 9.76
C ALA A 1117 48.73 -3.01 9.04
N THR A 1118 49.39 -1.98 8.51
CA THR A 1118 48.72 -0.83 7.89
C THR A 1118 47.81 -1.22 6.72
N SER A 1119 48.15 -2.26 5.96
CA SER A 1119 47.34 -2.79 4.86
C SER A 1119 46.01 -3.41 5.30
N GLU A 1120 45.91 -3.82 6.57
CA GLU A 1120 44.75 -4.53 7.11
C GLU A 1120 43.80 -3.60 7.88
N LEU A 1121 44.24 -2.38 8.21
CA LEU A 1121 43.47 -1.42 9.02
C LEU A 1121 42.13 -1.02 8.39
N GLU A 1122 42.05 -0.96 7.07
CA GLU A 1122 40.79 -0.65 6.37
C GLU A 1122 39.79 -1.80 6.44
N HIS A 1123 40.26 -3.02 6.68
CA HIS A 1123 39.49 -4.24 6.55
C HIS A 1123 39.12 -4.90 7.90
N ILE A 1124 39.66 -4.43 9.03
CA ILE A 1124 39.41 -5.05 10.35
C ILE A 1124 37.96 -4.92 10.85
N PHE A 1125 37.18 -4.04 10.23
CA PHE A 1125 35.77 -3.83 10.55
C PHE A 1125 34.83 -4.53 9.56
N GLU A 1126 35.36 -5.28 8.59
CA GLU A 1126 34.56 -6.09 7.67
C GLU A 1126 34.08 -7.38 8.35
N GLU A 1127 32.88 -7.81 7.96
CA GLU A 1127 32.24 -9.01 8.51
C GLU A 1127 33.00 -10.28 8.14
N PHE A 1128 33.09 -11.23 9.09
CA PHE A 1128 33.77 -12.53 8.93
C PHE A 1128 35.25 -12.46 8.55
N ARG A 1129 35.86 -11.27 8.49
CA ARG A 1129 37.25 -11.09 8.10
C ARG A 1129 38.18 -11.22 9.30
N GLN A 1130 39.25 -12.01 9.14
CA GLN A 1130 40.27 -12.22 10.17
C GLN A 1130 41.66 -11.98 9.58
N VAL A 1131 42.47 -11.21 10.31
CA VAL A 1131 43.85 -10.87 9.90
C VAL A 1131 44.79 -12.06 10.20
N ASP A 1132 45.42 -12.59 9.14
CA ASP A 1132 46.41 -13.68 9.09
C ASP A 1132 46.03 -15.08 9.64
N GLN A 1133 45.93 -16.08 8.74
CA GLN A 1133 45.59 -17.48 9.07
C GLN A 1133 46.67 -18.26 9.85
N THR A 1134 47.90 -17.75 9.92
CA THR A 1134 49.03 -18.38 10.60
C THR A 1134 48.98 -18.18 12.13
N THR A 1135 48.40 -17.06 12.58
CA THR A 1135 48.19 -16.71 14.00
C THR A 1135 46.85 -17.20 14.56
N THR A 1136 45.85 -17.44 13.70
CA THR A 1136 44.47 -17.84 14.08
C THR A 1136 44.35 -19.25 14.63
N ARG A 1137 45.26 -20.19 14.31
CA ARG A 1137 45.26 -21.54 14.95
C ARG A 1137 45.49 -21.49 16.46
N LYS A 1138 46.10 -20.42 16.99
CA LYS A 1138 46.33 -20.25 18.44
C LYS A 1138 45.16 -19.54 19.16
N HIS A 1139 44.37 -18.71 18.47
CA HIS A 1139 43.40 -17.81 19.12
C HIS A 1139 42.10 -17.68 18.29
N GLY A 1140 41.17 -18.62 18.46
CA GLY A 1140 39.89 -18.65 17.74
C GLY A 1140 39.02 -17.40 17.94
N GLY A 1141 38.48 -16.86 16.86
CA GLY A 1141 37.55 -15.72 16.84
C GLY A 1141 36.60 -15.84 15.65
N THR A 1142 35.58 -14.99 15.60
CA THR A 1142 34.46 -15.08 14.63
C THR A 1142 34.59 -14.07 13.49
N GLY A 1143 35.38 -13.00 13.68
CA GLY A 1143 35.48 -11.86 12.77
C GLY A 1143 34.30 -10.89 12.86
N LEU A 1144 33.30 -11.13 13.72
CA LEU A 1144 32.08 -10.30 13.81
C LEU A 1144 32.17 -9.20 14.87
N GLY A 1145 32.97 -9.38 15.92
CA GLY A 1145 32.96 -8.47 17.08
C GLY A 1145 33.33 -7.01 16.76
N LEU A 1146 34.30 -6.76 15.88
CA LEU A 1146 34.68 -5.40 15.50
C LEU A 1146 33.66 -4.77 14.54
N ALA A 1147 33.08 -5.55 13.62
CA ALA A 1147 31.99 -5.09 12.75
C ALA A 1147 30.76 -4.67 13.57
N ILE A 1148 30.32 -5.50 14.52
CA ILE A 1148 29.22 -5.18 15.46
C ILE A 1148 29.56 -3.94 16.28
N THR A 1149 30.80 -3.84 16.78
CA THR A 1149 31.26 -2.68 17.56
C THR A 1149 31.15 -1.38 16.76
N LYS A 1150 31.58 -1.39 15.49
CA LYS A 1150 31.47 -0.22 14.60
C LYS A 1150 30.01 0.18 14.37
N SER A 1151 29.13 -0.79 14.11
CA SER A 1151 27.72 -0.50 13.85
C SER A 1151 26.97 -0.02 15.09
N LEU A 1152 27.25 -0.58 16.28
CA LEU A 1152 26.69 -0.09 17.55
C LEU A 1152 27.15 1.33 17.87
N VAL A 1153 28.45 1.62 17.69
CA VAL A 1153 28.98 2.99 17.89
C VAL A 1153 28.32 3.98 16.94
N HIS A 1154 28.09 3.60 15.69
CA HIS A 1154 27.39 4.45 14.72
C HIS A 1154 25.93 4.70 15.10
N MET A 1155 25.21 3.67 15.55
CA MET A 1155 23.83 3.78 16.04
C MET A 1155 23.72 4.66 17.29
N MET A 1156 24.75 4.65 18.15
CA MET A 1156 24.88 5.57 19.28
C MET A 1156 25.42 6.96 18.86
N GLN A 1157 25.33 7.32 17.58
CA GLN A 1157 25.75 8.60 17.00
C GLN A 1157 27.23 8.94 17.24
N GLY A 1158 28.07 7.91 17.37
CA GLY A 1158 29.51 8.00 17.63
C GLY A 1158 30.38 7.60 16.46
N LYS A 1159 31.70 7.64 16.71
CA LYS A 1159 32.74 7.23 15.76
C LYS A 1159 33.77 6.34 16.44
N ILE A 1160 34.20 5.28 15.75
CA ILE A 1160 35.34 4.45 16.16
C ILE A 1160 36.51 4.66 15.20
N SER A 1161 37.72 4.75 15.75
CA SER A 1161 38.98 4.80 15.00
C SER A 1161 40.04 3.90 15.65
N VAL A 1162 41.07 3.55 14.89
CA VAL A 1162 42.16 2.68 15.34
C VAL A 1162 43.51 3.25 14.92
N GLU A 1163 44.47 3.21 15.83
CA GLU A 1163 45.87 3.47 15.57
C GLU A 1163 46.67 2.23 15.95
N SER A 1164 47.47 1.69 15.04
CA SER A 1164 48.18 0.46 15.31
C SER A 1164 49.46 0.36 14.49
N GLN A 1165 50.47 -0.28 15.09
CA GLN A 1165 51.71 -0.63 14.42
C GLN A 1165 52.07 -2.08 14.73
N LEU A 1166 52.36 -2.86 13.68
CA LEU A 1166 52.77 -4.25 13.81
C LEU A 1166 53.96 -4.38 14.78
N GLY A 1167 53.82 -5.26 15.78
CA GLY A 1167 54.77 -5.52 16.86
C GLY A 1167 54.76 -4.52 18.02
N LYS A 1168 53.92 -3.47 17.99
CA LYS A 1168 53.84 -2.44 19.05
C LYS A 1168 52.45 -2.31 19.70
N GLY A 1169 51.48 -3.09 19.26
CA GLY A 1169 50.10 -3.09 19.74
C GLY A 1169 49.17 -2.12 19.00
N SER A 1170 47.92 -2.06 19.47
CA SER A 1170 46.84 -1.28 18.86
C SER A 1170 46.17 -0.37 19.89
N THR A 1171 45.62 0.74 19.43
CA THR A 1171 44.80 1.67 20.22
C THR A 1171 43.50 1.90 19.48
N PHE A 1172 42.37 1.55 20.10
CA PHE A 1172 41.03 1.85 19.59
C PHE A 1172 40.49 3.08 20.33
N HIS A 1173 39.93 4.03 19.59
CA HIS A 1173 39.26 5.21 20.12
C HIS A 1173 37.79 5.17 19.74
N VAL A 1174 36.91 5.29 20.73
CA VAL A 1174 35.46 5.37 20.58
C VAL A 1174 35.00 6.73 21.07
N GLU A 1175 34.49 7.55 20.18
CA GLU A 1175 33.96 8.89 20.45
C GLU A 1175 32.43 8.82 20.44
N LEU A 1176 31.79 9.27 21.52
CA LEU A 1176 30.33 9.20 21.70
C LEU A 1176 29.78 10.51 22.27
N PRO A 1177 28.55 10.91 21.92
CA PRO A 1177 27.86 12.00 22.58
C PRO A 1177 27.47 11.62 24.01
N LYS A 1178 27.43 12.60 24.91
CA LYS A 1178 26.96 12.44 26.29
C LYS A 1178 25.46 12.14 26.37
N THR A 1179 24.70 12.50 25.34
CA THR A 1179 23.26 12.26 25.23
C THR A 1179 22.97 11.77 23.82
N VAL A 1180 22.60 10.50 23.69
CA VAL A 1180 22.07 9.94 22.44
C VAL A 1180 20.58 10.25 22.39
N THR A 1181 20.09 10.79 21.27
CA THR A 1181 18.66 10.96 21.03
C THR A 1181 18.14 9.77 20.23
N GLY A 1182 17.03 9.17 20.64
CA GLY A 1182 16.37 8.16 19.82
C GLY A 1182 15.86 8.81 18.52
N ASP A 1183 16.18 8.23 17.38
CA ASP A 1183 15.58 8.65 16.10
C ASP A 1183 14.06 8.44 16.18
N GLN A 1184 13.29 9.47 15.76
CA GLN A 1184 11.85 9.39 15.55
C GLN A 1184 11.51 8.69 14.24
#